data_AF-A0A9R0UK45-F1
#
_entry.id   AF-A0A9R0UK45-F1
#
_cell.length_a   1.000
_cell.length_b   1.000
_cell.length_c   1.000
_cell.angle_alpha   90.00
_cell.angle_beta   90.00
_cell.angle_gamma   90.00
#
_symmetry.space_group_name_H-M   'P 1'
#
loop_
_entity.id
_entity.type
_entity.pdbx_description
1 polymer ?
#
loop_
_entity_poly.entity_id
_entity_poly.type
_entity_poly.pdbx_seq_one_letter_code
_entity_poly.pdbx_strand_id
1 'polypeptide(L)'
;MKEKSSIAVIGLSVHTAPVDMREKLAVAEELWPRAIAELTSLNHIEEAAVLSTCNRMEIYVVALSWNRGIREVVDWMSKKSGIPASELREHLFMLRDSDATRHLFEVSAGLDSLVLGEGQILAQVKQVVRNGQNSGGLGKNIDRMFKDAITAGKRVRCETNISAGAVSVSSAAVELAMMKLPKSECLSARMLLIGAGKMGKLVVKHLIAKGCKKVVVVNRSVERVDAIREEMKDIEIVYRPLTEMYEAAADADVVFTSTASESLLFTKEHAEALPPISLAMGGVRLFVDISVPRNVGACLSEVEHARVYNVDDLKEVVEANKEDRVRKAMEAQAIITQELKRFEAWRDSLETVPTIKKLRSYADRIRASELEKCMQKIGEDNLNKKMRRSIEELSTGIVNKLLHGPLQHLRCDGSDSRTLEETLENMHALNRMFNLDTEKAVLEQKIKAKICYFTSRCEIAILHLMSEPLDLASIFGLGPLFCLSSPCILLQRAPVEFSLSQPPVDDTTKINLDGAFSPGNSFSGWGVVARDSFGSVLIARAGRQEQVFDAFGAEVNALAAAVTTAAEMGIVRANFETDSELLAEAMDAHRVDSSPYAAIIEDTKYQLKMWFSKWSVSACRRTMNSVAHELAQIGCNCPPNTCVEWDNIVPPKVAACVSGDMPVRR
;
A
#
# COMPACT_ATOMS: atom_id res chain seq x y z
N MET A 1 15.83 -12.66 -4.31
CA MET A 1 15.65 -12.19 -2.91
C MET A 1 14.16 -12.21 -2.63
N LYS A 2 13.69 -12.67 -1.46
CA LYS A 2 12.29 -12.41 -1.08
C LYS A 2 12.18 -10.90 -0.87
N GLU A 3 11.31 -10.23 -1.63
CA GLU A 3 10.93 -8.84 -1.36
C GLU A 3 10.50 -8.74 0.11
N LYS A 4 10.97 -7.69 0.79
CA LYS A 4 10.64 -7.43 2.19
C LYS A 4 9.14 -7.15 2.26
N SER A 5 8.41 -7.91 3.08
CA SER A 5 6.99 -7.64 3.32
C SER A 5 6.84 -6.20 3.83
N SER A 6 6.01 -5.40 3.17
CA SER A 6 5.75 -4.02 3.56
C SER A 6 4.34 -3.89 4.12
N ILE A 7 4.18 -3.04 5.13
CA ILE A 7 2.85 -2.64 5.61
C ILE A 7 2.35 -1.53 4.68
N ALA A 8 1.13 -1.64 4.20
CA ALA A 8 0.51 -0.62 3.37
C ALA A 8 -0.86 -0.25 3.93
N VAL A 9 -1.22 1.03 3.78
CA VAL A 9 -2.61 1.47 3.91
C VAL A 9 -3.05 2.04 2.57
N ILE A 10 -4.21 1.59 2.11
CA ILE A 10 -4.83 2.00 0.86
C ILE A 10 -6.26 2.39 1.21
N GLY A 11 -6.67 3.61 0.90
CA GLY A 11 -8.00 4.04 1.31
C GLY A 11 -8.48 5.32 0.65
N LEU A 12 -9.75 5.62 0.95
CA LEU A 12 -10.40 6.88 0.66
C LEU A 12 -10.66 7.62 1.97
N SER A 13 -10.31 8.90 1.99
CA SER A 13 -10.60 9.80 3.10
C SER A 13 -11.55 10.88 2.64
N VAL A 14 -12.27 11.50 3.57
CA VAL A 14 -13.07 12.70 3.34
C VAL A 14 -12.26 13.89 2.81
N HIS A 15 -10.93 13.83 2.92
CA HIS A 15 -10.01 14.81 2.33
C HIS A 15 -9.78 14.59 0.83
N THR A 16 -9.88 13.35 0.36
CA THR A 16 -9.54 12.98 -1.01
C THR A 16 -10.74 12.59 -1.86
N ALA A 17 -11.82 12.09 -1.24
CA ALA A 17 -12.97 11.51 -1.94
C ALA A 17 -14.31 12.04 -1.39
N PRO A 18 -15.28 12.34 -2.26
CA PRO A 18 -16.63 12.72 -1.85
C PRO A 18 -17.38 11.54 -1.22
N VAL A 19 -18.40 11.83 -0.40
CA VAL A 19 -19.24 10.80 0.25
C VAL A 19 -19.86 9.81 -0.75
N ASP A 20 -20.26 10.26 -1.94
CA ASP A 20 -20.85 9.45 -3.04
C ASP A 20 -19.95 8.29 -3.50
N MET A 21 -18.63 8.49 -3.45
CA MET A 21 -17.66 7.45 -3.75
C MET A 21 -17.39 6.57 -2.53
N ARG A 22 -17.28 7.18 -1.35
CA ARG A 22 -16.94 6.49 -0.09
C ARG A 22 -18.05 5.54 0.35
N GLU A 23 -19.32 5.89 0.16
CA GLU A 23 -20.45 5.05 0.54
C GLU A 23 -20.51 3.72 -0.23
N LYS A 24 -20.08 3.71 -1.50
CA LYS A 24 -20.00 2.48 -2.32
C LYS A 24 -18.92 1.50 -1.85
N LEU A 25 -17.95 2.00 -1.08
CA LEU A 25 -16.87 1.20 -0.48
C LEU A 25 -17.12 0.90 1.01
N ALA A 26 -18.15 1.47 1.61
CA ALA A 26 -18.46 1.26 3.02
C ALA A 26 -18.71 -0.23 3.30
N VAL A 27 -18.14 -0.73 4.39
CA VAL A 27 -18.29 -2.13 4.80
C VAL A 27 -18.88 -2.19 6.20
N ALA A 28 -20.08 -2.75 6.31
CA ALA A 28 -20.73 -3.01 7.59
C ALA A 28 -19.86 -3.91 8.47
N GLU A 29 -19.91 -3.72 9.80
CA GLU A 29 -19.07 -4.44 10.76
C GLU A 29 -19.20 -5.98 10.65
N GLU A 30 -20.40 -6.45 10.32
CA GLU A 30 -20.74 -7.87 10.14
C GLU A 30 -20.00 -8.50 8.95
N LEU A 31 -19.63 -7.70 7.95
CA LEU A 31 -18.97 -8.13 6.73
C LEU A 31 -17.44 -8.00 6.80
N TRP A 32 -16.88 -7.44 7.88
CA TRP A 32 -15.43 -7.30 8.03
C TRP A 32 -14.68 -8.64 7.96
N PRO A 33 -15.10 -9.72 8.65
CA PRO A 33 -14.39 -11.00 8.58
C PRO A 33 -14.34 -11.55 7.15
N ARG A 34 -15.43 -11.40 6.39
CA ARG A 34 -15.51 -11.82 4.99
C ARG A 34 -14.58 -10.98 4.11
N ALA A 35 -14.60 -9.66 4.27
CA ALA A 35 -13.73 -8.77 3.51
C ALA A 35 -12.24 -9.06 3.79
N ILE A 36 -11.88 -9.31 5.05
CA ILE A 36 -10.52 -9.70 5.45
C ILE A 36 -10.12 -11.02 4.79
N ALA A 37 -10.99 -12.04 4.81
CA ALA A 37 -10.72 -13.33 4.19
C ALA A 37 -10.55 -13.25 2.66
N GLU A 38 -11.35 -12.42 1.99
CA GLU A 38 -11.21 -12.15 0.55
C GLU A 38 -9.88 -11.47 0.25
N LEU A 39 -9.48 -10.47 1.06
CA LEU A 39 -8.21 -9.77 0.91
C LEU A 39 -6.99 -10.67 1.16
N THR A 40 -7.03 -11.53 2.18
CA THR A 40 -5.91 -12.46 2.46
C THR A 40 -5.87 -13.67 1.53
N SER A 41 -6.91 -13.89 0.72
CA SER A 41 -6.87 -14.89 -0.36
C SER A 41 -6.08 -14.43 -1.60
N LEU A 42 -5.72 -13.15 -1.66
CA LEU A 42 -4.92 -12.57 -2.74
C LEU A 42 -3.45 -13.03 -2.65
N ASN A 43 -2.81 -13.21 -3.79
CA ASN A 43 -1.49 -13.86 -3.85
C ASN A 43 -0.39 -13.10 -3.09
N HIS A 44 -0.49 -11.77 -3.05
CA HIS A 44 0.55 -10.92 -2.49
C HIS A 44 0.19 -10.32 -1.13
N ILE A 45 -0.92 -10.75 -0.50
CA ILE A 45 -1.41 -10.20 0.77
C ILE A 45 -1.34 -11.28 1.87
N GLU A 46 -0.53 -11.05 2.90
CA GLU A 46 -0.39 -11.98 4.03
C GLU A 46 -1.39 -11.70 5.16
N GLU A 47 -1.64 -10.42 5.44
CA GLU A 47 -2.50 -9.96 6.53
C GLU A 47 -3.35 -8.79 6.03
N ALA A 48 -4.58 -8.66 6.55
CA ALA A 48 -5.46 -7.55 6.21
C ALA A 48 -6.32 -7.08 7.40
N ALA A 49 -6.63 -5.79 7.43
CA ALA A 49 -7.64 -5.19 8.30
C ALA A 49 -8.41 -4.10 7.55
N VAL A 50 -9.70 -3.97 7.88
CA VAL A 50 -10.61 -2.99 7.28
C VAL A 50 -11.06 -2.00 8.35
N LEU A 51 -10.86 -0.71 8.10
CA LEU A 51 -11.37 0.39 8.92
C LEU A 51 -12.35 1.22 8.10
N SER A 52 -13.64 0.93 8.30
CA SER A 52 -14.75 1.63 7.63
C SER A 52 -15.47 2.54 8.62
N THR A 53 -15.50 3.84 8.33
CA THR A 53 -16.19 4.88 9.11
C THR A 53 -16.93 5.84 8.19
N CYS A 54 -17.68 6.81 8.74
CA CYS A 54 -18.31 7.86 7.95
C CYS A 54 -17.32 8.80 7.26
N ASN A 55 -16.07 8.89 7.74
CA ASN A 55 -15.06 9.81 7.22
C ASN A 55 -13.99 9.12 6.37
N ARG A 56 -13.84 7.79 6.50
CA ARG A 56 -12.79 7.05 5.81
C ARG A 56 -13.17 5.61 5.55
N MET A 57 -12.63 5.06 4.48
CA MET A 57 -12.59 3.64 4.22
C MET A 57 -11.16 3.25 3.90
N GLU A 58 -10.53 2.52 4.82
CA GLU A 58 -9.10 2.21 4.77
C GLU A 58 -8.87 0.71 4.90
N ILE A 59 -7.96 0.21 4.07
CA ILE A 59 -7.54 -1.18 4.07
C ILE A 59 -6.06 -1.20 4.42
N TYR A 60 -5.76 -1.80 5.56
CA TYR A 60 -4.39 -2.02 6.03
C TYR A 60 -3.98 -3.44 5.65
N VAL A 61 -2.86 -3.59 4.95
CA VAL A 61 -2.39 -4.89 4.49
C VAL A 61 -0.90 -5.08 4.75
N VAL A 62 -0.48 -6.34 4.88
CA VAL A 62 0.92 -6.74 4.75
C VAL A 62 1.11 -7.34 3.37
N ALA A 63 1.82 -6.62 2.50
CA ALA A 63 2.03 -7.04 1.12
C ALA A 63 3.44 -7.63 0.95
N LEU A 64 3.53 -8.81 0.31
CA LEU A 64 4.79 -9.43 -0.10
C LEU A 64 5.55 -8.60 -1.13
N SER A 65 4.79 -7.91 -1.99
CA SER A 65 5.28 -7.05 -3.04
C SER A 65 4.43 -5.80 -3.08
N TRP A 66 5.04 -4.63 -2.92
CA TRP A 66 4.33 -3.34 -2.88
C TRP A 66 3.43 -3.14 -4.11
N ASN A 67 4.00 -3.21 -5.32
CA ASN A 67 3.28 -2.94 -6.55
C ASN A 67 2.17 -3.96 -6.82
N ARG A 68 2.45 -5.25 -6.60
CA ARG A 68 1.46 -6.30 -6.89
C ARG A 68 0.35 -6.33 -5.84
N GLY A 69 0.70 -6.20 -4.56
CA GLY A 69 -0.28 -6.14 -3.48
C GLY A 69 -1.22 -4.94 -3.61
N ILE A 70 -0.69 -3.76 -3.92
CA ILE A 70 -1.53 -2.57 -4.14
C ILE A 70 -2.49 -2.78 -5.32
N ARG A 71 -2.00 -3.29 -6.45
CA ARG A 71 -2.87 -3.56 -7.61
C ARG A 71 -4.00 -4.52 -7.25
N GLU A 72 -3.68 -5.62 -6.58
CA GLU A 72 -4.69 -6.61 -6.16
C GLU A 72 -5.74 -6.02 -5.20
N VAL A 73 -5.32 -5.17 -4.25
CA VAL A 73 -6.25 -4.49 -3.33
C VAL A 73 -7.12 -3.47 -4.05
N VAL A 74 -6.54 -2.66 -4.97
CA VAL A 74 -7.30 -1.69 -5.77
C VAL A 74 -8.31 -2.39 -6.68
N ASP A 75 -7.92 -3.51 -7.29
CA ASP A 75 -8.83 -4.32 -8.10
C ASP A 75 -9.96 -4.93 -7.25
N TRP A 76 -9.68 -5.35 -6.01
CA TRP A 76 -10.71 -5.78 -5.06
C TRP A 76 -11.67 -4.64 -4.69
N MET A 77 -11.15 -3.43 -4.42
CA MET A 77 -11.96 -2.23 -4.15
C MET A 77 -12.85 -1.88 -5.33
N SER A 78 -12.32 -1.95 -6.56
CA SER A 78 -13.07 -1.71 -7.80
C SER A 78 -14.20 -2.72 -7.98
N LYS A 79 -13.90 -4.02 -7.84
CA LYS A 79 -14.92 -5.09 -7.94
C LYS A 79 -16.03 -4.94 -6.91
N LYS A 80 -15.68 -4.54 -5.69
CA LYS A 80 -16.65 -4.39 -4.61
C LYS A 80 -17.57 -3.18 -4.78
N SER A 81 -16.99 -2.05 -5.15
CA SER A 81 -17.71 -0.77 -5.27
C SER A 81 -18.43 -0.59 -6.60
N GLY A 82 -18.05 -1.36 -7.62
CA GLY A 82 -18.50 -1.16 -9.00
C GLY A 82 -17.86 0.06 -9.67
N ILE A 83 -16.93 0.75 -9.01
CA ILE A 83 -16.23 1.93 -9.54
C ILE A 83 -14.98 1.46 -10.30
N PRO A 84 -14.71 1.97 -11.52
CA PRO A 84 -13.50 1.64 -12.27
C PRO A 84 -12.22 1.94 -11.47
N ALA A 85 -11.22 1.06 -11.58
CA ALA A 85 -9.93 1.23 -10.89
C ALA A 85 -9.20 2.54 -11.28
N SER A 86 -9.42 3.06 -12.50
CA SER A 86 -8.87 4.34 -12.94
C SER A 86 -9.43 5.51 -12.13
N GLU A 87 -10.75 5.55 -11.94
CA GLU A 87 -11.44 6.60 -11.18
C GLU A 87 -11.08 6.52 -9.69
N LEU A 88 -11.00 5.31 -9.12
CA LEU A 88 -10.55 5.14 -7.74
C LEU A 88 -9.13 5.68 -7.51
N ARG A 89 -8.19 5.45 -8.43
CA ARG A 89 -6.79 5.88 -8.28
C ARG A 89 -6.61 7.39 -8.12
N GLU A 90 -7.50 8.20 -8.67
CA GLU A 90 -7.45 9.66 -8.54
C GLU A 90 -7.74 10.14 -7.10
N HIS A 91 -8.48 9.33 -6.33
CA HIS A 91 -8.91 9.66 -4.97
C HIS A 91 -8.25 8.81 -3.88
N LEU A 92 -7.54 7.75 -4.25
CA LEU A 92 -6.87 6.85 -3.33
C LEU A 92 -5.61 7.50 -2.74
N PHE A 93 -5.50 7.46 -1.42
CA PHE A 93 -4.22 7.69 -0.75
C PHE A 93 -3.57 6.32 -0.47
N MET A 94 -2.24 6.28 -0.60
CA MET A 94 -1.44 5.08 -0.40
C MET A 94 -0.21 5.45 0.44
N LEU A 95 -0.08 4.85 1.62
CA LEU A 95 1.08 5.06 2.50
C LEU A 95 1.77 3.74 2.79
N ARG A 96 3.09 3.83 3.00
CA ARG A 96 3.98 2.68 3.14
C ARG A 96 4.65 2.67 4.50
N ASP A 97 4.76 1.47 5.08
CA ASP A 97 5.58 1.15 6.24
C ASP A 97 5.39 2.15 7.41
N SER A 98 6.40 2.96 7.73
CA SER A 98 6.36 3.94 8.81
C SER A 98 5.21 4.94 8.66
N ASP A 99 4.90 5.34 7.43
CA ASP A 99 3.87 6.33 7.14
C ASP A 99 2.47 5.72 7.31
N ALA A 100 2.31 4.44 6.96
CA ALA A 100 1.06 3.71 7.21
C ALA A 100 0.78 3.56 8.71
N THR A 101 1.82 3.24 9.50
CA THR A 101 1.70 3.15 10.97
C THR A 101 1.42 4.51 11.59
N ARG A 102 2.16 5.55 11.18
CA ARG A 102 1.96 6.93 11.65
C ARG A 102 0.53 7.38 11.39
N HIS A 103 0.04 7.17 10.17
CA HIS A 103 -1.34 7.49 9.79
C HIS A 103 -2.35 6.82 10.71
N LEU A 104 -2.24 5.50 10.96
CA LEU A 104 -3.15 4.82 11.89
C LEU A 104 -3.09 5.39 13.31
N PHE A 105 -1.92 5.83 13.78
CA PHE A 105 -1.76 6.42 15.11
C PHE A 105 -2.40 7.80 15.17
N GLU A 106 -2.24 8.62 14.14
CA GLU A 106 -2.90 9.93 13.99
C GLU A 106 -4.43 9.77 13.91
N VAL A 107 -4.92 8.80 13.14
CA VAL A 107 -6.34 8.44 13.07
C VAL A 107 -6.86 7.99 14.44
N SER A 108 -6.15 7.11 15.13
CA SER A 108 -6.54 6.61 16.47
C SER A 108 -6.51 7.68 17.55
N ALA A 109 -5.60 8.65 17.44
CA ALA A 109 -5.53 9.85 18.27
C ALA A 109 -6.66 10.85 17.94
N GLY A 110 -7.28 10.74 16.76
CA GLY A 110 -8.30 11.66 16.28
C GLY A 110 -7.71 12.95 15.71
N LEU A 111 -6.45 12.93 15.25
CA LEU A 111 -5.80 14.08 14.59
C LEU A 111 -6.23 14.23 13.13
N ASP A 112 -6.46 13.11 12.45
CA ASP A 112 -6.89 13.09 11.05
C ASP A 112 -8.43 13.04 10.92
N SER A 113 -9.20 13.53 11.91
CA SER A 113 -10.67 13.54 11.81
C SER A 113 -11.17 14.95 11.47
N LEU A 114 -12.31 15.05 10.76
CA LEU A 114 -13.08 16.30 10.66
C LEU A 114 -13.21 16.97 12.03
N VAL A 115 -13.36 16.13 13.05
CA VAL A 115 -13.41 16.54 14.44
C VAL A 115 -12.15 16.11 15.16
N LEU A 116 -11.28 17.06 15.47
CA LEU A 116 -10.11 16.77 16.29
C LEU A 116 -10.51 16.18 17.66
N GLY A 117 -9.92 15.04 17.99
CA GLY A 117 -10.10 14.38 19.29
C GLY A 117 -11.38 13.56 19.43
N GLU A 118 -12.13 13.31 18.35
CA GLU A 118 -13.39 12.56 18.45
C GLU A 118 -13.19 11.16 19.06
N GLY A 119 -13.95 10.91 20.15
CA GLY A 119 -13.89 9.69 20.94
C GLY A 119 -14.12 8.38 20.16
N GLN A 120 -14.88 8.47 19.07
CA GLN A 120 -15.48 7.34 18.37
C GLN A 120 -14.50 6.54 17.51
N ILE A 121 -13.53 7.19 16.87
CA ILE A 121 -12.56 6.52 15.99
C ILE A 121 -11.75 5.49 16.78
N LEU A 122 -11.24 5.84 17.97
CA LEU A 122 -10.56 4.90 18.85
C LEU A 122 -11.45 3.71 19.26
N ALA A 123 -12.76 3.90 19.41
CA ALA A 123 -13.68 2.81 19.69
C ALA A 123 -13.84 1.87 18.48
N GLN A 124 -13.86 2.42 17.26
CA GLN A 124 -13.89 1.64 16.01
C GLN A 124 -12.59 0.86 15.81
N VAL A 125 -11.42 1.46 16.04
CA VAL A 125 -10.12 0.77 15.97
C VAL A 125 -10.08 -0.40 16.98
N LYS A 126 -10.61 -0.22 18.19
CA LYS A 126 -10.78 -1.32 19.16
C LYS A 126 -11.72 -2.42 18.64
N GLN A 127 -12.76 -2.04 17.92
CA GLN A 127 -13.72 -2.99 17.34
C GLN A 127 -13.07 -3.80 16.21
N VAL A 128 -12.23 -3.20 15.37
CA VAL A 128 -11.46 -3.90 14.34
C VAL A 128 -10.60 -5.01 14.94
N VAL A 129 -9.86 -4.72 16.03
CA VAL A 129 -9.04 -5.73 16.72
C VAL A 129 -9.91 -6.86 17.30
N ARG A 130 -11.04 -6.52 17.93
CA ARG A 130 -11.94 -7.52 18.53
C ARG A 130 -12.57 -8.44 17.48
N ASN A 131 -13.06 -7.88 16.38
CA ASN A 131 -13.70 -8.65 15.32
C ASN A 131 -12.67 -9.44 14.50
N GLY A 132 -11.49 -8.86 14.27
CA GLY A 132 -10.43 -9.47 13.46
C GLY A 132 -9.77 -10.68 14.12
N GLN A 133 -9.68 -10.73 15.46
CA GLN A 133 -9.19 -11.89 16.21
C GLN A 133 -9.94 -13.20 15.89
N ASN A 134 -11.21 -13.09 15.48
CA ASN A 134 -12.04 -14.26 15.13
C ASN A 134 -11.90 -14.68 13.65
N SER A 135 -11.31 -13.84 12.79
CA SER A 135 -11.33 -14.00 11.33
C SER A 135 -10.08 -14.66 10.73
N GLY A 136 -9.03 -14.90 11.53
CA GLY A 136 -7.78 -15.54 11.10
C GLY A 136 -6.90 -14.73 10.14
N GLY A 137 -7.44 -13.70 9.46
CA GLY A 137 -6.68 -12.84 8.54
C GLY A 137 -5.99 -11.64 9.19
N LEU A 138 -6.21 -11.42 10.49
CA LEU A 138 -5.51 -10.41 11.27
C LEU A 138 -4.24 -11.04 11.86
N GLY A 139 -3.14 -10.94 11.11
CA GLY A 139 -1.86 -11.53 11.50
C GLY A 139 -1.10 -10.70 12.54
N LYS A 140 0.14 -11.10 12.82
CA LYS A 140 0.91 -10.57 13.95
C LYS A 140 1.28 -9.09 13.76
N ASN A 141 1.56 -8.67 12.52
CA ASN A 141 1.99 -7.31 12.23
C ASN A 141 0.82 -6.34 12.39
N ILE A 142 -0.31 -6.63 11.75
CA ILE A 142 -1.52 -5.80 11.82
C ILE A 142 -2.11 -5.82 13.24
N ASP A 143 -2.17 -6.97 13.93
CA ASP A 143 -2.68 -7.06 15.32
C ASP A 143 -1.89 -6.17 16.27
N ARG A 144 -0.55 -6.25 16.18
CA ARG A 144 0.31 -5.41 17.02
C ARG A 144 0.15 -3.94 16.66
N MET A 145 0.15 -3.59 15.38
CA MET A 145 0.04 -2.21 14.91
C MET A 145 -1.26 -1.56 15.42
N PHE A 146 -2.39 -2.26 15.33
CA PHE A 146 -3.67 -1.74 15.83
C PHE A 146 -3.72 -1.65 17.37
N LYS A 147 -3.10 -2.59 18.09
CA LYS A 147 -3.00 -2.52 19.57
C LYS A 147 -2.13 -1.35 20.04
N ASP A 148 -1.02 -1.10 19.35
CA ASP A 148 -0.14 0.03 19.63
C ASP A 148 -0.83 1.35 19.24
N ALA A 149 -1.61 1.38 18.17
CA ALA A 149 -2.45 2.53 17.80
C ALA A 149 -3.51 2.85 18.87
N ILE A 150 -4.14 1.81 19.46
CA ILE A 150 -5.08 1.98 20.58
C ILE A 150 -4.37 2.57 21.80
N THR A 151 -3.12 2.17 22.04
CA THR A 151 -2.31 2.66 23.15
C THR A 151 -1.91 4.11 22.94
N ALA A 152 -1.42 4.46 21.74
CA ALA A 152 -1.11 5.83 21.33
C ALA A 152 -2.35 6.74 21.46
N GLY A 153 -3.50 6.31 20.93
CA GLY A 153 -4.75 7.09 21.02
C GLY A 153 -5.25 7.29 22.46
N LYS A 154 -5.07 6.31 23.36
CA LYS A 154 -5.36 6.47 24.80
C LYS A 154 -4.41 7.47 25.45
N ARG A 155 -3.10 7.34 25.21
CA ARG A 155 -2.08 8.23 25.75
C ARG A 155 -2.33 9.67 25.33
N VAL A 156 -2.52 9.92 24.04
CA VAL A 156 -2.84 11.25 23.53
C VAL A 156 -4.05 11.83 24.25
N ARG A 157 -5.14 11.07 24.45
CA ARG A 157 -6.33 11.60 25.14
C ARG A 157 -6.17 11.86 26.63
N CYS A 158 -5.33 11.07 27.31
CA CYS A 158 -5.09 11.21 28.75
C CYS A 158 -4.03 12.28 29.06
N GLU A 159 -3.00 12.38 28.22
CA GLU A 159 -1.86 13.27 28.40
C GLU A 159 -2.08 14.64 27.74
N THR A 160 -3.01 14.74 26.77
CA THR A 160 -3.36 16.01 26.11
C THR A 160 -4.82 16.39 26.33
N ASN A 161 -5.10 17.69 26.34
CA ASN A 161 -6.47 18.23 26.37
C ASN A 161 -7.15 18.21 24.99
N ILE A 162 -6.79 17.28 24.09
CA ILE A 162 -7.38 17.17 22.75
C ILE A 162 -8.87 16.80 22.79
N SER A 163 -9.28 16.05 23.82
CA SER A 163 -10.69 15.67 24.00
C SER A 163 -11.53 16.79 24.63
N ALA A 164 -10.90 17.74 25.33
CA ALA A 164 -11.59 18.84 25.99
C ALA A 164 -12.05 19.87 24.94
N GLY A 165 -13.38 19.96 24.75
CA GLY A 165 -14.00 20.83 23.75
C GLY A 165 -14.02 20.25 22.33
N ALA A 166 -13.75 18.96 22.14
CA ALA A 166 -13.83 18.31 20.82
C ALA A 166 -15.28 18.30 20.28
N VAL A 167 -15.49 18.98 19.14
CA VAL A 167 -16.79 19.16 18.47
C VAL A 167 -17.16 17.90 17.68
N SER A 168 -17.72 16.84 18.28
CA SER A 168 -18.18 15.61 17.59
C SER A 168 -18.97 15.83 16.27
N VAL A 169 -19.03 14.82 15.39
CA VAL A 169 -19.84 14.91 14.14
C VAL A 169 -21.30 15.27 14.45
N SER A 170 -21.87 14.68 15.51
CA SER A 170 -23.22 15.01 15.96
C SER A 170 -23.37 16.45 16.46
N SER A 171 -22.34 17.03 17.08
CA SER A 171 -22.39 18.43 17.53
C SER A 171 -22.21 19.39 16.36
N ALA A 172 -21.32 19.08 15.42
CA ALA A 172 -21.14 19.85 14.19
C ALA A 172 -22.45 19.86 13.37
N ALA A 173 -23.17 18.74 13.32
CA ALA A 173 -24.47 18.64 12.67
C ALA A 173 -25.53 19.55 13.31
N VAL A 174 -25.62 19.56 14.63
CA VAL A 174 -26.53 20.47 15.35
C VAL A 174 -26.13 21.93 15.14
N GLU A 175 -24.83 22.25 15.20
CA GLU A 175 -24.35 23.62 14.96
C GLU A 175 -24.60 24.10 13.53
N LEU A 176 -24.40 23.23 12.53
CA LEU A 176 -24.71 23.52 11.14
C LEU A 176 -26.19 23.84 10.98
N ALA A 177 -27.07 23.00 11.53
CA ALA A 177 -28.51 23.23 11.48
C ALA A 177 -28.87 24.61 12.09
N MET A 178 -28.36 24.91 13.28
CA MET A 178 -28.62 26.17 13.97
C MET A 178 -28.06 27.39 13.23
N MET A 179 -26.94 27.24 12.50
CA MET A 179 -26.34 28.30 11.70
C MET A 179 -27.16 28.63 10.44
N LYS A 180 -27.75 27.61 9.81
CA LYS A 180 -28.55 27.77 8.58
C LYS A 180 -29.99 28.20 8.86
N LEU A 181 -30.49 27.98 10.08
CA LEU A 181 -31.80 28.49 10.52
C LEU A 181 -31.78 30.01 10.76
N PRO A 182 -32.93 30.71 10.57
CA PRO A 182 -33.05 32.12 10.92
C PRO A 182 -32.84 32.35 12.43
N LYS A 183 -31.98 33.32 12.78
CA LYS A 183 -31.60 33.61 14.19
C LYS A 183 -32.77 33.95 15.11
N SER A 184 -33.86 34.49 14.56
CA SER A 184 -35.04 34.92 15.33
C SER A 184 -35.88 33.76 15.88
N GLU A 185 -35.84 32.57 15.24
CA GLU A 185 -36.73 31.44 15.56
C GLU A 185 -35.99 30.09 15.71
N CYS A 186 -34.67 30.14 15.83
CA CYS A 186 -33.82 28.95 15.91
C CYS A 186 -34.18 28.00 17.08
N LEU A 187 -34.71 28.54 18.19
CA LEU A 187 -35.11 27.78 19.38
C LEU A 187 -36.56 27.24 19.32
N SER A 188 -37.40 27.77 18.42
CA SER A 188 -38.77 27.32 18.20
C SER A 188 -38.90 26.31 17.05
N ALA A 189 -37.80 26.05 16.34
CA ALA A 189 -37.74 25.07 15.27
C ALA A 189 -38.11 23.66 15.74
N ARG A 190 -38.94 22.97 14.96
CA ARG A 190 -39.39 21.60 15.24
C ARG A 190 -38.31 20.62 14.77
N MET A 191 -37.71 19.92 15.74
CA MET A 191 -36.61 18.98 15.51
C MET A 191 -37.11 17.54 15.39
N LEU A 192 -36.71 16.87 14.32
CA LEU A 192 -36.90 15.44 14.11
C LEU A 192 -35.56 14.72 14.03
N LEU A 193 -35.44 13.61 14.76
CA LEU A 193 -34.31 12.70 14.70
C LEU A 193 -34.77 11.32 14.24
N ILE A 194 -34.16 10.79 13.19
CA ILE A 194 -34.42 9.45 12.66
C ILE A 194 -33.21 8.57 12.98
N GLY A 195 -33.43 7.60 13.87
CA GLY A 195 -32.40 6.71 14.41
C GLY A 195 -31.96 7.09 15.82
N ALA A 196 -32.22 6.21 16.78
CA ALA A 196 -31.83 6.38 18.19
C ALA A 196 -30.55 5.59 18.54
N GLY A 197 -29.56 5.63 17.66
CA GLY A 197 -28.25 4.99 17.85
C GLY A 197 -27.31 5.80 18.74
N LYS A 198 -26.03 5.40 18.78
CA LYS A 198 -24.97 6.15 19.48
C LYS A 198 -24.87 7.60 18.98
N MET A 199 -24.99 7.80 17.67
CA MET A 199 -24.98 9.13 17.03
C MET A 199 -26.22 9.94 17.37
N GLY A 200 -27.41 9.34 17.23
CA GLY A 200 -28.67 10.02 17.58
C GLY A 200 -28.71 10.49 19.03
N LYS A 201 -28.23 9.68 19.98
CA LYS A 201 -28.10 10.08 21.38
C LYS A 201 -27.22 11.33 21.56
N LEU A 202 -26.11 11.43 20.84
CA LEU A 202 -25.25 12.61 20.89
C LEU A 202 -25.91 13.83 20.24
N VAL A 203 -26.69 13.66 19.17
CA VAL A 203 -27.50 14.76 18.59
C VAL A 203 -28.45 15.33 19.64
N VAL A 204 -29.21 14.47 20.35
CA VAL A 204 -30.12 14.91 21.43
C VAL A 204 -29.37 15.67 22.53
N LYS A 205 -28.20 15.16 22.97
CA LYS A 205 -27.38 15.83 23.98
C LYS A 205 -26.96 17.25 23.57
N HIS A 206 -26.61 17.45 22.30
CA HIS A 206 -26.21 18.76 21.80
C HIS A 206 -27.40 19.68 21.55
N LEU A 207 -28.56 19.13 21.15
CA LEU A 207 -29.81 19.89 21.09
C LEU A 207 -30.19 20.46 22.47
N ILE A 208 -30.05 19.66 23.54
CA ILE A 208 -30.25 20.14 24.92
C ILE A 208 -29.30 21.28 25.24
N ALA A 209 -28.00 21.11 24.94
CA ALA A 209 -26.98 22.14 25.22
C ALA A 209 -27.23 23.46 24.47
N LYS A 210 -27.91 23.42 23.31
CA LYS A 210 -28.33 24.60 22.55
C LYS A 210 -29.70 25.15 22.97
N GLY A 211 -30.35 24.56 23.98
CA GLY A 211 -31.61 25.04 24.55
C GLY A 211 -32.88 24.52 23.88
N CYS A 212 -32.79 23.46 23.08
CA CYS A 212 -33.95 22.82 22.47
C CYS A 212 -34.81 22.11 23.52
N LYS A 213 -36.12 22.39 23.55
CA LYS A 213 -37.05 21.85 24.56
C LYS A 213 -37.80 20.60 24.14
N LYS A 214 -37.90 20.33 22.83
CA LYS A 214 -38.66 19.21 22.30
C LYS A 214 -37.97 18.60 21.08
N VAL A 215 -37.95 17.28 21.02
CA VAL A 215 -37.46 16.53 19.86
C VAL A 215 -38.36 15.32 19.60
N VAL A 216 -38.72 15.11 18.34
CA VAL A 216 -39.40 13.89 17.90
C VAL A 216 -38.34 12.89 17.47
N VAL A 217 -38.41 11.66 17.98
CA VAL A 217 -37.44 10.59 17.68
C VAL A 217 -38.15 9.42 17.02
N VAL A 218 -37.82 9.18 15.76
CA VAL A 218 -38.29 8.03 14.98
C VAL A 218 -37.27 6.90 15.10
N ASN A 219 -37.72 5.73 15.57
CA ASN A 219 -36.84 4.57 15.71
C ASN A 219 -37.60 3.23 15.63
N ARG A 220 -36.89 2.19 15.20
CA ARG A 220 -37.45 0.81 15.13
C ARG A 220 -37.78 0.24 16.52
N SER A 221 -36.94 0.54 17.51
CA SER A 221 -37.06 0.02 18.88
C SER A 221 -37.45 1.15 19.83
N VAL A 222 -38.60 0.98 20.49
CA VAL A 222 -39.11 1.89 21.52
C VAL A 222 -38.16 1.94 22.71
N GLU A 223 -37.69 0.78 23.16
CA GLU A 223 -36.79 0.60 24.30
C GLU A 223 -35.54 1.49 24.23
N ARG A 224 -34.94 1.63 23.04
CA ARG A 224 -33.77 2.51 22.86
C ARG A 224 -34.11 3.99 23.07
N VAL A 225 -35.30 4.41 22.67
CA VAL A 225 -35.76 5.80 22.85
C VAL A 225 -36.12 6.06 24.30
N ASP A 226 -36.76 5.09 24.96
CA ASP A 226 -37.06 5.16 26.39
C ASP A 226 -35.79 5.26 27.23
N ALA A 227 -34.76 4.47 26.92
CA ALA A 227 -33.46 4.55 27.59
C ALA A 227 -32.81 5.94 27.45
N ILE A 228 -32.91 6.58 26.27
CA ILE A 228 -32.43 7.96 26.07
C ILE A 228 -33.27 8.95 26.88
N ARG A 229 -34.60 8.75 26.93
CA ARG A 229 -35.53 9.60 27.70
C ARG A 229 -35.25 9.52 29.20
N GLU A 230 -34.91 8.36 29.73
CA GLU A 230 -34.56 8.19 31.15
C GLU A 230 -33.24 8.89 31.52
N GLU A 231 -32.27 8.86 30.62
CA GLU A 231 -30.96 9.49 30.81
C GLU A 231 -30.99 11.01 30.63
N MET A 232 -31.85 11.52 29.75
CA MET A 232 -31.92 12.94 29.36
C MET A 232 -33.29 13.54 29.67
N LYS A 233 -33.47 13.99 30.92
CA LYS A 233 -34.74 14.54 31.42
C LYS A 233 -34.97 16.02 31.09
N ASP A 234 -33.97 16.69 30.53
CA ASP A 234 -33.99 18.13 30.25
C ASP A 234 -34.73 18.49 28.94
N ILE A 235 -35.23 17.49 28.19
CA ILE A 235 -35.91 17.66 26.90
C ILE A 235 -37.12 16.72 26.76
N GLU A 236 -38.20 17.20 26.14
CA GLU A 236 -39.35 16.36 25.79
C GLU A 236 -39.01 15.50 24.57
N ILE A 237 -38.87 14.18 24.77
CA ILE A 237 -38.61 13.19 23.71
C ILE A 237 -39.90 12.46 23.34
N VAL A 238 -40.44 12.75 22.16
CA VAL A 238 -41.64 12.09 21.62
C VAL A 238 -41.23 10.94 20.71
N TYR A 239 -41.62 9.71 21.05
CA TYR A 239 -41.36 8.54 20.21
C TYR A 239 -42.35 8.47 19.05
N ARG A 240 -41.86 8.12 17.86
CA ARG A 240 -42.67 7.75 16.69
C ARG A 240 -42.14 6.45 16.05
N PRO A 241 -43.02 5.54 15.60
CA PRO A 241 -42.59 4.37 14.84
C PRO A 241 -42.10 4.74 13.44
N LEU A 242 -41.32 3.86 12.82
CA LEU A 242 -40.77 4.10 11.47
C LEU A 242 -41.87 4.26 10.39
N THR A 243 -43.06 3.70 10.62
CA THR A 243 -44.23 3.84 9.75
C THR A 243 -44.75 5.27 9.69
N GLU A 244 -44.57 6.05 10.76
CA GLU A 244 -44.99 7.46 10.88
C GLU A 244 -43.87 8.44 10.49
N MET A 245 -42.78 7.95 9.87
CA MET A 245 -41.60 8.76 9.56
C MET A 245 -41.90 9.95 8.65
N TYR A 246 -42.70 9.76 7.60
CA TYR A 246 -43.02 10.83 6.65
C TYR A 246 -43.97 11.86 7.23
N GLU A 247 -44.92 11.45 8.07
CA GLU A 247 -45.80 12.34 8.82
C GLU A 247 -45.00 13.19 9.81
N ALA A 248 -44.09 12.56 10.56
CA ALA A 248 -43.19 13.28 11.45
C ALA A 248 -42.26 14.25 10.69
N ALA A 249 -41.82 13.89 9.48
CA ALA A 249 -41.01 14.77 8.63
C ALA A 249 -41.81 15.95 8.08
N ALA A 250 -43.11 15.77 7.78
CA ALA A 250 -43.99 16.85 7.37
C ALA A 250 -44.12 17.94 8.46
N ASP A 251 -44.15 17.51 9.72
CA ASP A 251 -44.24 18.38 10.89
C ASP A 251 -42.88 18.92 11.39
N ALA A 252 -41.77 18.55 10.75
CA ALA A 252 -40.43 18.98 11.17
C ALA A 252 -39.89 20.11 10.30
N ASP A 253 -39.13 21.01 10.92
CA ASP A 253 -38.37 22.06 10.21
C ASP A 253 -36.94 21.60 9.93
N VAL A 254 -36.38 20.80 10.85
CA VAL A 254 -35.05 20.15 10.69
C VAL A 254 -35.17 18.65 10.94
N VAL A 255 -34.62 17.87 10.00
CA VAL A 255 -34.61 16.41 10.03
C VAL A 255 -33.16 15.92 10.12
N PHE A 256 -32.80 15.28 11.23
CA PHE A 256 -31.52 14.60 11.41
C PHE A 256 -31.66 13.12 11.07
N THR A 257 -30.82 12.58 10.18
CA THR A 257 -30.77 11.13 9.89
C THR A 257 -29.48 10.53 10.42
N SER A 258 -29.60 9.46 11.22
CA SER A 258 -28.46 8.76 11.84
C SER A 258 -28.69 7.25 11.95
N THR A 259 -29.21 6.64 10.88
CA THR A 259 -29.50 5.20 10.83
C THR A 259 -28.38 4.41 10.14
N ALA A 260 -28.42 3.08 10.29
CA ALA A 260 -27.55 2.14 9.58
C ALA A 260 -28.22 1.57 8.31
N SER A 261 -29.19 2.27 7.71
CA SER A 261 -29.81 1.85 6.44
C SER A 261 -28.79 1.95 5.29
N GLU A 262 -28.70 0.91 4.47
CA GLU A 262 -27.93 0.92 3.21
C GLU A 262 -28.72 1.56 2.06
N SER A 263 -30.02 1.78 2.25
CA SER A 263 -30.92 2.40 1.27
C SER A 263 -31.34 3.80 1.69
N LEU A 264 -31.63 4.66 0.71
CA LEU A 264 -32.16 5.99 0.93
C LEU A 264 -33.54 5.91 1.59
N LEU A 265 -33.71 6.64 2.70
CA LEU A 265 -34.97 6.82 3.41
C LEU A 265 -35.80 7.95 2.79
N PHE A 266 -35.14 9.01 2.32
CA PHE A 266 -35.79 10.10 1.60
C PHE A 266 -35.26 10.18 0.16
N THR A 267 -36.19 10.16 -0.78
CA THR A 267 -35.97 10.37 -2.21
C THR A 267 -36.66 11.66 -2.63
N LYS A 268 -36.43 12.10 -3.88
CA LYS A 268 -37.01 13.34 -4.40
C LYS A 268 -38.54 13.33 -4.33
N GLU A 269 -39.16 12.20 -4.68
CA GLU A 269 -40.61 12.03 -4.66
C GLU A 269 -41.19 12.20 -3.25
N HIS A 270 -40.49 11.67 -2.24
CA HIS A 270 -40.90 11.84 -0.85
C HIS A 270 -40.80 13.30 -0.40
N ALA A 271 -39.76 14.03 -0.80
CA ALA A 271 -39.58 15.43 -0.43
C ALA A 271 -40.59 16.37 -1.11
N GLU A 272 -40.91 16.12 -2.38
CA GLU A 272 -41.96 16.85 -3.13
C GLU A 272 -43.35 16.64 -2.51
N ALA A 273 -43.62 15.46 -1.96
CA ALA A 273 -44.88 15.16 -1.29
C ALA A 273 -45.02 15.83 0.10
N LEU A 274 -43.94 16.32 0.70
CA LEU A 274 -44.00 16.98 2.00
C LEU A 274 -44.52 18.42 1.87
N PRO A 275 -45.37 18.89 2.80
CA PRO A 275 -45.82 20.25 2.80
C PRO A 275 -44.66 21.24 3.02
N PRO A 276 -44.72 22.44 2.43
CA PRO A 276 -43.76 23.50 2.69
C PRO A 276 -43.84 23.93 4.16
N ILE A 277 -42.70 24.32 4.72
CA ILE A 277 -42.63 24.79 6.11
C ILE A 277 -43.01 26.28 6.21
N SER A 278 -43.22 26.76 7.44
CA SER A 278 -43.54 28.17 7.70
C SER A 278 -42.49 29.11 7.09
N LEU A 279 -42.94 30.20 6.47
CA LEU A 279 -42.06 31.26 5.95
C LEU A 279 -41.23 31.91 7.06
N ALA A 280 -41.70 31.89 8.31
CA ALA A 280 -40.97 32.39 9.48
C ALA A 280 -39.67 31.58 9.73
N MET A 281 -39.67 30.32 9.33
CA MET A 281 -38.52 29.40 9.36
C MET A 281 -37.70 29.41 8.05
N GLY A 282 -37.97 30.36 7.15
CA GLY A 282 -37.28 30.50 5.87
C GLY A 282 -37.86 29.67 4.72
N GLY A 283 -38.99 28.96 4.93
CA GLY A 283 -39.71 28.22 3.89
C GLY A 283 -39.00 26.96 3.37
N VAL A 284 -37.83 26.60 3.92
CA VAL A 284 -36.99 25.50 3.46
C VAL A 284 -36.70 24.52 4.60
N ARG A 285 -37.12 23.26 4.44
CA ARG A 285 -36.83 22.18 5.40
C ARG A 285 -35.37 21.74 5.27
N LEU A 286 -34.68 21.62 6.40
CA LEU A 286 -33.28 21.20 6.43
C LEU A 286 -33.17 19.70 6.72
N PHE A 287 -32.48 18.98 5.86
CA PHE A 287 -32.11 17.58 6.06
C PHE A 287 -30.62 17.52 6.38
N VAL A 288 -30.27 17.05 7.57
CA VAL A 288 -28.89 16.90 8.02
C VAL A 288 -28.58 15.41 8.18
N ASP A 289 -27.89 14.87 7.19
CA ASP A 289 -27.54 13.46 7.12
C ASP A 289 -26.14 13.19 7.64
N ILE A 290 -26.07 12.49 8.77
CA ILE A 290 -24.82 12.06 9.40
C ILE A 290 -24.55 10.56 9.23
N SER A 291 -25.29 9.90 8.32
CA SER A 291 -25.12 8.49 7.99
C SER A 291 -24.25 8.27 6.75
N VAL A 292 -23.49 7.18 6.76
CA VAL A 292 -22.75 6.67 5.59
C VAL A 292 -22.88 5.13 5.59
N PRO A 293 -23.55 4.50 4.59
CA PRO A 293 -24.19 5.10 3.41
C PRO A 293 -25.28 6.12 3.74
N ARG A 294 -25.51 7.07 2.81
CA ARG A 294 -26.46 8.16 3.03
C ARG A 294 -27.88 7.64 3.19
N ASN A 295 -28.65 8.30 4.03
CA ASN A 295 -30.08 8.06 4.20
C ASN A 295 -30.93 9.06 3.40
N VAL A 296 -30.33 10.16 2.93
CA VAL A 296 -31.02 11.18 2.14
C VAL A 296 -30.37 11.30 0.76
N GLY A 297 -31.18 11.21 -0.30
CA GLY A 297 -30.69 11.33 -1.67
C GLY A 297 -30.21 12.75 -1.99
N ALA A 298 -29.09 12.87 -2.73
CA ALA A 298 -28.55 14.16 -3.14
C ALA A 298 -29.53 15.01 -3.98
N CYS A 299 -30.39 14.35 -4.78
CA CYS A 299 -31.39 15.00 -5.62
C CYS A 299 -32.48 15.76 -4.83
N LEU A 300 -32.57 15.60 -3.50
CA LEU A 300 -33.50 16.39 -2.69
C LEU A 300 -33.17 17.89 -2.69
N SER A 301 -31.91 18.27 -2.88
CA SER A 301 -31.54 19.68 -2.96
C SER A 301 -32.06 20.38 -4.23
N GLU A 302 -32.62 19.64 -5.19
CA GLU A 302 -33.30 20.20 -6.36
C GLU A 302 -34.72 20.69 -6.04
N VAL A 303 -35.27 20.29 -4.90
CA VAL A 303 -36.63 20.66 -4.46
C VAL A 303 -36.58 22.03 -3.78
N GLU A 304 -37.40 22.99 -4.25
CA GLU A 304 -37.33 24.39 -3.81
C GLU A 304 -37.45 24.59 -2.28
N HIS A 305 -38.26 23.76 -1.61
CA HIS A 305 -38.50 23.83 -0.17
C HIS A 305 -37.69 22.82 0.66
N ALA A 306 -36.62 22.24 0.12
CA ALA A 306 -35.74 21.32 0.85
C ALA A 306 -34.25 21.61 0.60
N ARG A 307 -33.42 21.43 1.63
CA ARG A 307 -31.95 21.46 1.52
C ARG A 307 -31.33 20.29 2.25
N VAL A 308 -30.36 19.64 1.61
CA VAL A 308 -29.62 18.52 2.20
C VAL A 308 -28.22 18.96 2.57
N TYR A 309 -27.79 18.55 3.76
CA TYR A 309 -26.43 18.62 4.25
C TYR A 309 -25.98 17.22 4.61
N ASN A 310 -24.80 16.83 4.15
CA ASN A 310 -24.19 15.55 4.49
C ASN A 310 -22.97 15.75 5.41
N VAL A 311 -22.26 14.67 5.72
CA VAL A 311 -21.08 14.71 6.60
C VAL A 311 -19.96 15.62 6.05
N ASP A 312 -19.85 15.80 4.74
CA ASP A 312 -18.81 16.63 4.11
C ASP A 312 -19.08 18.12 4.32
N ASP A 313 -20.35 18.54 4.40
CA ASP A 313 -20.76 19.92 4.66
C ASP A 313 -20.46 20.39 6.09
N LEU A 314 -20.27 19.44 7.02
CA LEU A 314 -19.92 19.73 8.41
C LEU A 314 -18.54 20.39 8.56
N LYS A 315 -17.70 20.35 7.52
CA LYS A 315 -16.39 21.03 7.47
C LYS A 315 -16.50 22.54 7.73
N GLU A 316 -17.61 23.18 7.34
CA GLU A 316 -17.82 24.63 7.49
C GLU A 316 -17.79 25.06 8.97
N VAL A 317 -18.46 24.29 9.84
CA VAL A 317 -18.53 24.56 11.29
C VAL A 317 -17.17 24.32 11.97
N VAL A 318 -16.44 23.37 11.41
CA VAL A 318 -15.21 22.81 11.96
C VAL A 318 -13.99 23.72 11.74
N GLU A 319 -13.93 24.49 10.64
CA GLU A 319 -12.81 25.39 10.32
C GLU A 319 -12.72 26.63 11.25
N ALA A 320 -13.79 26.99 11.95
CA ALA A 320 -13.82 28.17 12.82
C ALA A 320 -12.91 28.07 14.08
N ASN A 321 -12.41 26.87 14.42
CA ASN A 321 -11.64 26.59 15.64
C ASN A 321 -10.16 26.20 15.37
N LYS A 322 -9.56 26.68 14.28
CA LYS A 322 -8.29 26.18 13.74
C LYS A 322 -7.05 26.41 14.62
N GLU A 323 -6.97 27.51 15.36
CA GLU A 323 -5.75 27.87 16.10
C GLU A 323 -5.51 27.00 17.35
N ASP A 324 -6.53 26.78 18.17
CA ASP A 324 -6.46 25.89 19.34
C ASP A 324 -6.18 24.43 18.94
N ARG A 325 -6.63 24.05 17.73
CA ARG A 325 -6.40 22.74 17.14
C ARG A 325 -4.94 22.48 16.81
N VAL A 326 -4.26 23.44 16.18
CA VAL A 326 -2.84 23.30 15.80
C VAL A 326 -1.96 23.10 17.04
N ARG A 327 -2.17 23.87 18.10
CA ARG A 327 -1.40 23.74 19.34
C ARG A 327 -1.55 22.34 19.97
N LYS A 328 -2.78 21.85 20.10
CA LYS A 328 -3.05 20.51 20.67
C LYS A 328 -2.53 19.38 19.77
N ALA A 329 -2.54 19.57 18.46
CA ALA A 329 -2.00 18.60 17.51
C ALA A 329 -0.47 18.43 17.66
N MET A 330 0.27 19.52 17.93
CA MET A 330 1.72 19.45 18.13
C MET A 330 2.11 18.59 19.36
N GLU A 331 1.39 18.73 20.48
CA GLU A 331 1.61 17.91 21.68
C GLU A 331 1.32 16.42 21.40
N ALA A 332 0.22 16.15 20.69
CA ALA A 332 -0.15 14.79 20.30
C ALA A 332 0.89 14.15 19.36
N GLN A 333 1.48 14.92 18.44
CA GLN A 333 2.48 14.42 17.49
C GLN A 333 3.74 13.91 18.19
N ALA A 334 4.14 14.53 19.30
CA ALA A 334 5.27 14.06 20.10
C ALA A 334 5.03 12.66 20.67
N ILE A 335 3.82 12.40 21.18
CA ILE A 335 3.41 11.09 21.71
C ILE A 335 3.37 10.06 20.57
N ILE A 336 2.79 10.41 19.42
CA ILE A 336 2.71 9.54 18.24
C ILE A 336 4.12 9.17 17.75
N THR A 337 5.04 10.13 17.69
CA THR A 337 6.42 9.89 17.26
C THR A 337 7.14 8.92 18.22
N GLN A 338 6.88 9.03 19.53
CA GLN A 338 7.45 8.11 20.51
C GLN A 338 6.92 6.67 20.34
N GLU A 339 5.61 6.51 20.15
CA GLU A 339 5.01 5.19 19.94
C GLU A 339 5.40 4.60 18.59
N LEU A 340 5.54 5.43 17.54
CA LEU A 340 6.00 4.99 16.22
C LEU A 340 7.39 4.38 16.32
N LYS A 341 8.33 5.03 17.01
CA LYS A 341 9.68 4.49 17.25
C LYS A 341 9.64 3.16 17.98
N ARG A 342 8.74 2.97 18.95
CA ARG A 342 8.57 1.69 19.67
C ARG A 342 8.06 0.60 18.75
N PHE A 343 7.07 0.90 17.91
CA PHE A 343 6.53 -0.04 16.93
C PHE A 343 7.57 -0.43 15.87
N GLU A 344 8.31 0.54 15.34
CA GLU A 344 9.39 0.30 14.36
C GLU A 344 10.50 -0.56 14.97
N ALA A 345 10.97 -0.23 16.18
CA ALA A 345 11.97 -1.03 16.87
C ALA A 345 11.49 -2.47 17.12
N TRP A 346 10.21 -2.66 17.44
CA TRP A 346 9.61 -3.98 17.54
C TRP A 346 9.54 -4.70 16.20
N ARG A 347 9.16 -4.02 15.11
CA ARG A 347 9.09 -4.61 13.77
C ARG A 347 10.47 -5.07 13.31
N ASP A 348 11.48 -4.24 13.52
CA ASP A 348 12.85 -4.54 13.12
C ASP A 348 13.43 -5.69 13.96
N SER A 349 13.00 -5.85 15.22
CA SER A 349 13.37 -7.02 16.03
C SER A 349 12.80 -8.34 15.51
N LEU A 350 11.74 -8.31 14.67
CA LEU A 350 11.22 -9.51 14.01
C LEU A 350 12.16 -10.04 12.91
N GLU A 351 13.04 -9.20 12.36
CA GLU A 351 14.00 -9.60 11.32
C GLU A 351 15.00 -10.64 11.81
N THR A 352 15.26 -10.70 13.12
CA THR A 352 16.18 -11.68 13.71
C THR A 352 15.54 -13.06 13.86
N VAL A 353 14.20 -13.16 13.83
CA VAL A 353 13.48 -14.41 14.09
C VAL A 353 13.81 -15.51 13.07
N PRO A 354 13.87 -15.25 11.74
CA PRO A 354 14.37 -16.22 10.77
C PRO A 354 15.78 -16.71 11.07
N THR A 355 16.68 -15.81 11.46
CA THR A 355 18.08 -16.14 11.80
C THR A 355 18.16 -17.02 13.04
N ILE A 356 17.36 -16.72 14.08
CA ILE A 356 17.21 -17.58 15.27
C ILE A 356 16.77 -19.00 14.87
N LYS A 357 15.79 -19.12 13.96
CA LYS A 357 15.31 -20.42 13.49
C LYS A 357 16.40 -21.17 12.72
N LYS A 358 17.10 -20.50 11.82
CA LYS A 358 18.22 -21.08 11.04
C LYS A 358 19.35 -21.56 11.95
N LEU A 359 19.77 -20.75 12.92
CA LEU A 359 20.85 -21.09 13.84
C LEU A 359 20.51 -22.32 14.69
N ARG A 360 19.27 -22.42 15.18
CA ARG A 360 18.79 -23.63 15.90
C ARG A 360 18.85 -24.86 15.00
N SER A 361 18.32 -24.78 13.77
CA SER A 361 18.38 -25.88 12.81
C SER A 361 19.82 -26.29 12.46
N TYR A 362 20.74 -25.32 12.36
CA TYR A 362 22.15 -25.59 12.14
C TYR A 362 22.78 -26.37 13.30
N ALA A 363 22.59 -25.90 14.52
CA ALA A 363 23.10 -26.58 15.71
C ALA A 363 22.50 -27.97 15.91
N ASP A 364 21.20 -28.13 15.64
CA ASP A 364 20.52 -29.43 15.75
C ASP A 364 21.05 -30.46 14.76
N ARG A 365 21.41 -30.06 13.53
CA ARG A 365 22.04 -30.97 12.56
C ARG A 365 23.42 -31.43 13.02
N ILE A 366 24.24 -30.53 13.55
CA ILE A 366 25.56 -30.89 14.11
C ILE A 366 25.37 -31.84 15.29
N ARG A 367 24.46 -31.50 16.20
CA ARG A 367 24.12 -32.33 17.36
C ARG A 367 23.71 -33.74 16.94
N ALA A 368 22.79 -33.86 15.99
CA ALA A 368 22.30 -35.15 15.50
C ALA A 368 23.42 -35.98 14.85
N SER A 369 24.24 -35.37 13.99
CA SER A 369 25.38 -36.03 13.35
C SER A 369 26.41 -36.54 14.35
N GLU A 370 26.82 -35.72 15.31
CA GLU A 370 27.84 -36.11 16.31
C GLU A 370 27.29 -37.12 17.32
N LEU A 371 26.01 -36.99 17.68
CA LEU A 371 25.33 -37.98 18.52
C LEU A 371 25.30 -39.35 17.81
N GLU A 372 24.95 -39.40 16.53
CA GLU A 372 24.90 -40.65 15.76
C GLU A 372 26.29 -41.31 15.65
N LYS A 373 27.34 -40.54 15.35
CA LYS A 373 28.72 -41.05 15.34
C LYS A 373 29.16 -41.59 16.70
N CYS A 374 28.77 -40.92 17.78
CA CYS A 374 29.06 -41.38 19.14
C CYS A 374 28.34 -42.71 19.44
N MET A 375 27.07 -42.81 19.07
CA MET A 375 26.28 -44.04 19.24
C MET A 375 26.86 -45.21 18.44
N GLN A 376 27.29 -44.97 17.19
CA GLN A 376 27.93 -45.99 16.35
C GLN A 376 29.25 -46.50 16.96
N LYS A 377 30.07 -45.62 17.55
CA LYS A 377 31.34 -46.00 18.19
C LYS A 377 31.17 -46.81 19.48
N ILE A 378 30.10 -46.59 20.23
CA ILE A 378 29.82 -47.34 21.46
C ILE A 378 29.33 -48.76 21.14
N GLY A 379 28.65 -48.95 20.00
CA GLY A 379 28.07 -50.22 19.57
C GLY A 379 26.76 -50.56 20.30
N GLU A 380 25.86 -51.28 19.64
CA GLU A 380 24.51 -51.59 20.17
C GLU A 380 24.56 -52.46 21.45
N ASP A 381 25.55 -53.35 21.56
CA ASP A 381 25.70 -54.28 22.69
C ASP A 381 26.05 -53.59 24.02
N ASN A 382 26.62 -52.37 23.98
CA ASN A 382 26.99 -51.59 25.16
C ASN A 382 26.00 -50.45 25.48
N LEU A 383 24.94 -50.28 24.67
CA LEU A 383 24.00 -49.17 24.78
C LEU A 383 22.76 -49.53 25.61
N ASN A 384 22.83 -49.25 26.92
CA ASN A 384 21.62 -49.30 27.76
C ASN A 384 20.72 -48.07 27.50
N LYS A 385 19.39 -48.24 27.55
CA LYS A 385 18.38 -47.17 27.38
C LYS A 385 18.63 -45.96 28.29
N LYS A 386 19.10 -46.19 29.52
CA LYS A 386 19.48 -45.11 30.46
C LYS A 386 20.71 -44.33 29.97
N MET A 387 21.73 -45.03 29.48
CA MET A 387 22.94 -44.42 28.94
C MET A 387 22.64 -43.57 27.70
N ARG A 388 21.83 -44.11 26.77
CA ARG A 388 21.40 -43.39 25.56
C ARG A 388 20.72 -42.06 25.91
N ARG A 389 19.78 -42.09 26.85
CA ARG A 389 19.08 -40.89 27.32
C ARG A 389 20.02 -39.88 27.97
N SER A 390 20.97 -40.32 28.80
CA SER A 390 21.95 -39.43 29.41
C SER A 390 22.87 -38.74 28.38
N ILE A 391 23.26 -39.44 27.32
CA ILE A 391 24.06 -38.86 26.23
C ILE A 391 23.22 -37.88 25.39
N GLU A 392 21.96 -38.20 25.11
CA GLU A 392 21.02 -37.29 24.43
C GLU A 392 20.79 -36.00 25.25
N GLU A 393 20.57 -36.13 26.56
CA GLU A 393 20.43 -35.01 27.50
C GLU A 393 21.72 -34.16 27.58
N LEU A 394 22.89 -34.80 27.61
CA LEU A 394 24.18 -34.11 27.56
C LEU A 394 24.33 -33.30 26.26
N SER A 395 24.08 -33.92 25.11
CA SER A 395 24.20 -33.26 23.80
C SER A 395 23.27 -32.05 23.69
N THR A 396 22.04 -32.20 24.17
CA THR A 396 21.02 -31.14 24.15
C THR A 396 21.36 -30.03 25.13
N GLY A 397 21.86 -30.37 26.32
CA GLY A 397 22.33 -29.43 27.32
C GLY A 397 23.50 -28.57 26.84
N ILE A 398 24.47 -29.16 26.14
CA ILE A 398 25.61 -28.44 25.55
C ILE A 398 25.10 -27.44 24.49
N VAL A 399 24.28 -27.89 23.55
CA VAL A 399 23.73 -27.02 22.49
C VAL A 399 22.90 -25.88 23.07
N ASN A 400 22.01 -26.18 24.02
CA ASN A 400 21.18 -25.15 24.66
C ASN A 400 22.03 -24.11 25.40
N LYS A 401 23.07 -24.53 26.13
CA LYS A 401 23.97 -23.60 26.84
C LYS A 401 24.80 -22.75 25.87
N LEU A 402 25.31 -23.33 24.79
CA LEU A 402 26.07 -22.59 23.77
C LEU A 402 25.19 -21.59 23.01
N LEU A 403 23.95 -21.97 22.68
CA LEU A 403 23.02 -21.11 21.95
C LEU A 403 22.35 -20.05 22.84
N HIS A 404 22.33 -20.22 24.16
CA HIS A 404 21.65 -19.28 25.07
C HIS A 404 22.15 -17.84 24.88
N GLY A 405 23.48 -17.64 24.89
CA GLY A 405 24.09 -16.30 24.74
C GLY A 405 23.69 -15.62 23.42
N PRO A 406 24.00 -16.20 22.25
CA PRO A 406 23.61 -15.63 20.96
C PRO A 406 22.10 -15.40 20.81
N LEU A 407 21.26 -16.35 21.26
CA LEU A 407 19.81 -16.22 21.16
C LEU A 407 19.25 -15.10 22.05
N GLN A 408 19.84 -14.85 23.21
CA GLN A 408 19.48 -13.74 24.09
C GLN A 408 19.91 -12.37 23.52
N HIS A 409 20.99 -12.32 22.75
CA HIS A 409 21.46 -11.10 22.09
C HIS A 409 20.73 -10.83 20.76
N LEU A 410 20.05 -11.82 20.18
CA LEU A 410 19.17 -11.65 19.02
C LEU A 410 17.71 -11.33 19.39
N ARG A 411 17.29 -11.62 20.62
CA ARG A 411 15.97 -11.25 21.15
C ARG A 411 16.04 -9.87 21.79
N CYS A 412 15.54 -8.87 21.08
CA CYS A 412 15.36 -7.52 21.62
C CYS A 412 13.86 -7.27 21.83
N ASP A 413 13.45 -7.14 23.08
CA ASP A 413 12.06 -6.90 23.47
C ASP A 413 11.77 -5.40 23.61
N GLY A 414 12.38 -4.52 22.78
CA GLY A 414 12.06 -3.08 22.67
C GLY A 414 12.19 -2.22 23.94
N SER A 415 12.43 -2.81 25.11
CA SER A 415 12.53 -2.18 26.43
C SER A 415 13.97 -2.09 26.94
N ASP A 416 14.90 -2.78 26.31
CA ASP A 416 16.29 -2.82 26.72
C ASP A 416 17.09 -1.66 26.11
N SER A 417 18.00 -1.10 26.89
CA SER A 417 18.98 -0.06 26.51
C SER A 417 19.97 -0.50 25.40
N ARG A 418 19.75 -1.67 24.79
CA ARG A 418 20.57 -2.23 23.71
C ARG A 418 20.13 -1.60 22.40
N THR A 419 21.07 -1.01 21.66
CA THR A 419 20.77 -0.41 20.37
C THR A 419 20.33 -1.51 19.40
N LEU A 420 19.18 -1.32 18.74
CA LEU A 420 18.68 -2.18 17.66
C LEU A 420 19.78 -2.50 16.64
N GLU A 421 20.65 -1.53 16.40
CA GLU A 421 21.86 -1.64 15.57
C GLU A 421 22.79 -2.78 16.01
N GLU A 422 23.14 -2.88 17.30
CA GLU A 422 23.95 -3.99 17.82
C GLU A 422 23.27 -5.35 17.60
N THR A 423 21.95 -5.39 17.72
CA THR A 423 21.18 -6.62 17.51
C THR A 423 21.23 -7.07 16.05
N LEU A 424 21.10 -6.13 15.11
CA LEU A 424 21.22 -6.40 13.68
C LEU A 424 22.66 -6.74 13.27
N GLU A 425 23.66 -6.07 13.84
CA GLU A 425 25.07 -6.42 13.64
C GLU A 425 25.38 -7.84 14.12
N ASN A 426 24.88 -8.22 15.30
CA ASN A 426 25.00 -9.58 15.83
C ASN A 426 24.34 -10.60 14.89
N MET A 427 23.17 -10.28 14.33
CA MET A 427 22.51 -11.12 13.32
C MET A 427 23.41 -11.31 12.10
N HIS A 428 23.96 -10.23 11.54
CA HIS A 428 24.85 -10.30 10.39
C HIS A 428 26.15 -11.06 10.70
N ALA A 429 26.73 -10.88 11.88
CA ALA A 429 27.91 -11.61 12.33
C ALA A 429 27.64 -13.12 12.40
N LEU A 430 26.52 -13.53 12.99
CA LEU A 430 26.13 -14.94 13.06
C LEU A 430 25.85 -15.53 11.67
N ASN A 431 25.22 -14.78 10.77
CA ASN A 431 25.03 -15.21 9.39
C ASN A 431 26.37 -15.45 8.68
N ARG A 432 27.39 -14.60 8.91
CA ARG A 432 28.74 -14.78 8.36
C ARG A 432 29.49 -15.95 9.00
N MET A 433 29.49 -16.04 10.33
CA MET A 433 30.24 -17.06 11.07
C MET A 433 29.71 -18.48 10.82
N PHE A 434 28.39 -18.65 10.68
CA PHE A 434 27.74 -19.95 10.51
C PHE A 434 27.19 -20.17 9.09
N ASN A 435 27.42 -19.24 8.17
CA ASN A 435 26.99 -19.29 6.77
C ASN A 435 25.48 -19.58 6.59
N LEU A 436 24.65 -18.97 7.44
CA LEU A 436 23.21 -19.27 7.56
C LEU A 436 22.38 -18.78 6.36
N ASP A 437 22.93 -17.93 5.50
CA ASP A 437 22.25 -17.41 4.32
C ASP A 437 22.45 -18.27 3.06
N THR A 438 23.56 -18.99 2.96
CA THR A 438 23.87 -19.84 1.79
C THR A 438 23.09 -21.15 1.73
N GLU A 439 22.62 -21.69 2.86
CA GLU A 439 21.96 -23.00 2.86
C GLU A 439 20.60 -23.00 2.13
N LYS A 440 19.96 -21.84 2.01
CA LYS A 440 18.72 -21.69 1.26
C LYS A 440 18.96 -21.84 -0.25
N ALA A 441 20.08 -21.35 -0.77
CA ALA A 441 20.44 -21.52 -2.18
C ALA A 441 20.63 -23.00 -2.54
N VAL A 442 21.25 -23.78 -1.65
CA VAL A 442 21.48 -25.22 -1.86
C VAL A 442 20.18 -26.03 -1.69
N LEU A 443 19.31 -25.68 -0.73
CA LEU A 443 18.04 -26.36 -0.53
C LEU A 443 17.01 -25.98 -1.62
N GLU A 444 16.94 -24.72 -2.04
CA GLU A 444 16.11 -24.26 -3.16
C GLU A 444 16.62 -24.82 -4.49
N GLN A 445 17.94 -24.97 -4.69
CA GLN A 445 18.48 -25.72 -5.84
C GLN A 445 18.11 -27.20 -5.79
N LYS A 446 18.16 -27.85 -4.62
CA LYS A 446 17.74 -29.25 -4.46
C LYS A 446 16.23 -29.43 -4.66
N ILE A 447 15.41 -28.47 -4.22
CA ILE A 447 13.95 -28.47 -4.42
C ILE A 447 13.63 -28.16 -5.88
N LYS A 448 14.25 -27.17 -6.52
CA LYS A 448 14.14 -26.92 -7.97
C LYS A 448 14.60 -28.11 -8.79
N ALA A 449 15.70 -28.78 -8.40
CA ALA A 449 16.17 -29.99 -9.07
C ALA A 449 15.20 -31.16 -8.90
N LYS A 450 14.57 -31.31 -7.72
CA LYS A 450 13.51 -32.31 -7.49
C LYS A 450 12.22 -31.99 -8.23
N ILE A 451 11.82 -30.72 -8.31
CA ILE A 451 10.65 -30.27 -9.08
C ILE A 451 10.90 -30.49 -10.57
N CYS A 452 12.10 -30.13 -11.07
CA CYS A 452 12.52 -30.36 -12.45
C CYS A 452 12.55 -31.87 -12.79
N TYR A 453 13.03 -32.70 -11.86
CA TYR A 453 12.99 -34.16 -11.97
C TYR A 453 11.56 -34.72 -11.99
N PHE A 454 10.62 -34.09 -11.26
CA PHE A 454 9.21 -34.49 -11.26
C PHE A 454 8.48 -34.04 -12.53
N THR A 455 8.75 -32.83 -13.04
CA THR A 455 8.18 -32.31 -14.28
C THR A 455 8.68 -33.08 -15.51
N SER A 456 9.97 -33.43 -15.58
CA SER A 456 10.47 -34.29 -16.67
C SER A 456 9.87 -35.71 -16.63
N ARG A 457 9.49 -36.22 -15.46
CA ARG A 457 8.80 -37.51 -15.35
C ARG A 457 7.33 -37.42 -15.74
N CYS A 458 6.67 -36.29 -15.51
CA CYS A 458 5.34 -36.00 -16.05
C CYS A 458 5.37 -35.86 -17.57
N GLU A 459 6.39 -35.22 -18.15
CA GLU A 459 6.57 -35.16 -19.61
C GLU A 459 6.83 -36.55 -20.21
N ILE A 460 7.62 -37.41 -19.55
CA ILE A 460 7.83 -38.80 -19.99
C ILE A 460 6.54 -39.63 -19.85
N ALA A 461 5.73 -39.40 -18.81
CA ALA A 461 4.44 -40.07 -18.64
C ALA A 461 3.40 -39.60 -19.69
N ILE A 462 3.43 -38.32 -20.10
CA ILE A 462 2.62 -37.78 -21.19
C ILE A 462 3.10 -38.34 -22.54
N LEU A 463 4.41 -38.48 -22.77
CA LEU A 463 4.98 -39.12 -23.96
C LEU A 463 4.65 -40.62 -24.07
N HIS A 464 4.50 -41.33 -22.94
CA HIS A 464 4.08 -42.74 -22.91
C HIS A 464 2.57 -42.94 -23.09
N LEU A 465 1.75 -41.92 -22.77
CA LEU A 465 0.31 -41.89 -23.06
C LEU A 465 -0.01 -41.50 -24.51
N MET A 466 0.99 -41.08 -25.31
CA MET A 466 0.83 -40.71 -26.72
C MET A 466 1.41 -41.76 -27.70
N SER A 467 1.75 -42.97 -27.22
CA SER A 467 2.35 -44.04 -28.03
C SER A 467 1.42 -45.22 -28.35
N GLU A 468 0.13 -44.97 -28.60
CA GLU A 468 -0.73 -45.93 -29.32
C GLU A 468 -1.00 -45.42 -30.74
N PRO A 469 -0.82 -46.25 -31.79
CA PRO A 469 -1.01 -45.83 -33.17
C PRO A 469 -2.49 -45.89 -33.53
N LEU A 470 -3.11 -44.73 -33.77
CA LEU A 470 -4.36 -44.65 -34.52
C LEU A 470 -4.05 -44.18 -35.94
N ASP A 471 -4.11 -45.15 -36.83
CA ASP A 471 -3.93 -45.09 -38.28
C ASP A 471 -4.95 -44.16 -38.94
N LEU A 472 -4.45 -43.00 -39.34
CA LEU A 472 -4.33 -42.54 -40.73
C LEU A 472 -5.58 -42.48 -41.67
N ALA A 473 -5.66 -41.31 -42.32
CA ALA A 473 -5.93 -41.16 -43.75
C ALA A 473 -7.36 -41.25 -44.32
N SER A 474 -8.39 -40.79 -43.60
CA SER A 474 -9.76 -40.72 -44.19
C SER A 474 -10.57 -39.43 -43.99
N ILE A 475 -10.09 -38.40 -43.28
CA ILE A 475 -10.98 -37.25 -42.98
C ILE A 475 -10.68 -35.98 -43.79
N PHE A 476 -9.44 -35.71 -44.24
CA PHE A 476 -9.19 -34.51 -45.05
C PHE A 476 -8.13 -34.77 -46.11
N GLY A 477 -8.57 -35.17 -47.30
CA GLY A 477 -7.70 -35.27 -48.47
C GLY A 477 -7.26 -33.88 -48.96
N LEU A 478 -5.95 -33.69 -49.10
CA LEU A 478 -5.25 -33.01 -50.21
C LEU A 478 -3.73 -32.97 -49.91
N GLY A 479 -2.92 -33.14 -50.95
CA GLY A 479 -1.52 -33.60 -50.95
C GLY A 479 -0.39 -32.56 -50.72
N PRO A 480 0.88 -32.95 -50.99
CA PRO A 480 2.08 -32.54 -50.22
C PRO A 480 3.06 -31.63 -50.98
N LEU A 481 3.93 -30.87 -50.27
CA LEU A 481 5.23 -30.41 -50.83
C LEU A 481 6.27 -29.99 -49.74
N PHE A 482 7.38 -30.76 -49.69
CA PHE A 482 8.81 -30.42 -49.40
C PHE A 482 9.19 -29.70 -48.07
N CYS A 483 10.02 -30.21 -47.13
CA CYS A 483 11.30 -30.97 -47.08
C CYS A 483 12.56 -30.07 -47.06
N LEU A 484 13.48 -30.42 -46.12
CA LEU A 484 14.91 -30.03 -45.94
C LEU A 484 15.18 -28.71 -45.17
N SER A 485 16.13 -28.56 -44.23
CA SER A 485 17.09 -29.44 -43.54
C SER A 485 17.93 -28.56 -42.59
N SER A 486 18.22 -28.99 -41.36
CA SER A 486 19.27 -28.42 -40.49
C SER A 486 20.69 -28.72 -41.02
N PRO A 487 21.80 -28.12 -40.52
CA PRO A 487 22.44 -28.67 -39.30
C PRO A 487 23.23 -27.68 -38.39
N CYS A 488 23.43 -28.12 -37.14
CA CYS A 488 24.35 -27.59 -36.12
C CYS A 488 25.84 -27.68 -36.50
N ILE A 489 26.67 -26.75 -35.99
CA ILE A 489 28.10 -27.00 -35.69
C ILE A 489 28.50 -26.30 -34.37
N LEU A 490 29.06 -27.10 -33.45
CA LEU A 490 29.81 -26.75 -32.23
C LEU A 490 31.29 -26.56 -32.59
N LEU A 491 32.03 -25.62 -31.97
CA LEU A 491 33.50 -25.73 -31.76
C LEU A 491 34.02 -24.84 -30.62
N GLN A 492 34.97 -25.39 -29.85
CA GLN A 492 35.62 -24.89 -28.63
C GLN A 492 37.01 -24.25 -28.86
N ARG A 493 37.57 -23.62 -27.79
CA ARG A 493 38.99 -23.32 -27.40
C ARG A 493 39.44 -21.85 -27.60
N ALA A 494 40.26 -21.18 -26.78
CA ALA A 494 40.92 -21.34 -25.45
C ALA A 494 41.49 -19.92 -25.05
N PRO A 495 42.06 -19.67 -23.85
CA PRO A 495 42.14 -18.33 -23.25
C PRO A 495 43.34 -17.50 -23.74
N VAL A 496 43.12 -16.20 -23.96
CA VAL A 496 44.17 -15.19 -24.15
C VAL A 496 43.77 -13.93 -23.38
N GLU A 497 44.58 -13.56 -22.39
CA GLU A 497 44.48 -12.32 -21.61
C GLU A 497 44.80 -11.12 -22.50
N PHE A 498 43.94 -10.11 -22.54
CA PHE A 498 44.27 -8.69 -22.39
C PHE A 498 42.98 -7.87 -22.16
N SER A 499 43.13 -6.82 -21.35
CA SER A 499 42.09 -6.09 -20.62
C SER A 499 41.23 -5.14 -21.48
N LEU A 500 39.94 -5.40 -21.56
CA LEU A 500 38.87 -4.41 -21.73
C LEU A 500 37.73 -4.82 -20.78
N SER A 501 37.42 -3.92 -19.83
CA SER A 501 36.38 -3.97 -18.78
C SER A 501 35.72 -5.33 -18.53
N GLN A 502 36.06 -5.96 -17.40
CA GLN A 502 35.46 -7.19 -16.91
C GLN A 502 33.94 -7.23 -17.18
N PRO A 503 33.39 -8.33 -17.76
CA PRO A 503 31.95 -8.49 -17.79
C PRO A 503 31.44 -8.39 -16.34
N PRO A 504 30.41 -7.60 -16.05
CA PRO A 504 29.91 -7.46 -14.69
C PRO A 504 29.60 -8.87 -14.17
N VAL A 505 30.11 -9.19 -12.98
CA VAL A 505 30.08 -10.51 -12.33
C VAL A 505 28.64 -10.95 -11.96
N ASP A 506 27.65 -10.17 -12.38
CA ASP A 506 26.27 -10.19 -11.94
C ASP A 506 25.38 -9.82 -13.13
N ASP A 507 24.33 -10.61 -13.37
CA ASP A 507 23.24 -10.44 -14.34
C ASP A 507 22.56 -9.03 -14.28
N THR A 508 23.29 -8.03 -14.79
CA THR A 508 23.05 -6.59 -14.74
C THR A 508 22.88 -6.09 -16.17
N THR A 509 21.80 -5.35 -16.43
CA THR A 509 21.52 -4.81 -17.76
C THR A 509 22.29 -3.51 -17.97
N LYS A 510 22.95 -3.36 -19.12
CA LYS A 510 23.66 -2.14 -19.48
C LYS A 510 22.75 -1.24 -20.30
N ILE A 511 22.64 0.02 -19.92
CA ILE A 511 21.71 0.98 -20.52
C ILE A 511 22.49 2.22 -20.94
N ASN A 512 22.59 2.44 -22.25
CA ASN A 512 23.21 3.62 -22.82
C ASN A 512 22.13 4.66 -23.14
N LEU A 513 22.38 5.93 -22.82
CA LEU A 513 21.44 7.04 -23.00
C LEU A 513 22.15 8.29 -23.54
N ASP A 514 21.45 9.09 -24.33
CA ASP A 514 21.95 10.35 -24.86
C ASP A 514 20.80 11.36 -25.11
N GLY A 515 21.11 12.65 -24.97
CA GLY A 515 20.22 13.78 -25.22
C GLY A 515 20.70 14.64 -26.40
N ALA A 516 19.88 14.76 -27.44
CA ALA A 516 20.17 15.61 -28.60
C ALA A 516 19.45 16.96 -28.50
N PHE A 517 20.22 18.05 -28.40
CA PHE A 517 19.71 19.42 -28.37
C PHE A 517 20.36 20.29 -29.44
N SER A 518 19.59 21.19 -30.05
CA SER A 518 20.09 22.19 -31.01
C SER A 518 19.71 23.60 -30.53
N PRO A 519 20.67 24.52 -30.38
CA PRO A 519 20.39 25.89 -29.96
C PRO A 519 19.36 26.57 -30.88
N GLY A 520 18.29 27.10 -30.30
CA GLY A 520 17.17 27.74 -31.01
C GLY A 520 15.90 26.90 -31.09
N ASN A 521 15.96 25.61 -30.75
CA ASN A 521 14.78 24.77 -30.56
C ASN A 521 14.33 24.80 -29.10
N SER A 522 13.01 24.73 -28.86
CA SER A 522 12.42 24.56 -27.52
C SER A 522 12.18 23.09 -27.15
N PHE A 523 12.87 22.17 -27.82
CA PHE A 523 12.70 20.73 -27.68
C PHE A 523 14.03 20.00 -27.83
N SER A 524 14.11 18.81 -27.25
CA SER A 524 15.22 17.88 -27.43
C SER A 524 14.74 16.49 -27.84
N GLY A 525 15.61 15.75 -28.52
CA GLY A 525 15.46 14.31 -28.70
C GLY A 525 16.19 13.56 -27.59
N TRP A 526 15.67 12.41 -27.20
CA TRP A 526 16.38 11.49 -26.30
C TRP A 526 16.41 10.10 -26.91
N GLY A 527 17.49 9.36 -26.62
CA GLY A 527 17.71 8.00 -27.10
C GLY A 527 18.17 7.09 -25.97
N VAL A 528 17.62 5.89 -25.90
CA VAL A 528 17.94 4.88 -24.88
C VAL A 528 18.09 3.52 -25.54
N VAL A 529 19.13 2.77 -25.18
CA VAL A 529 19.30 1.38 -25.58
C VAL A 529 19.69 0.52 -24.38
N ALA A 530 18.91 -0.52 -24.08
CA ALA A 530 19.25 -1.51 -23.07
C ALA A 530 19.83 -2.76 -23.74
N ARG A 531 20.92 -3.28 -23.19
CA ARG A 531 21.65 -4.46 -23.69
C ARG A 531 21.87 -5.47 -22.57
N ASP A 532 21.81 -6.75 -22.94
CA ASP A 532 22.15 -7.84 -22.03
C ASP A 532 23.68 -7.95 -21.81
N SER A 533 24.09 -8.90 -20.96
CA SER A 533 25.50 -9.16 -20.67
C SER A 533 26.31 -9.70 -21.86
N PHE A 534 25.64 -10.10 -22.95
CA PHE A 534 26.25 -10.56 -24.20
C PHE A 534 26.32 -9.44 -25.26
N GLY A 535 25.78 -8.25 -24.96
CA GLY A 535 25.74 -7.10 -25.86
C GLY A 535 24.55 -7.10 -26.82
N SER A 536 23.60 -8.04 -26.68
CA SER A 536 22.38 -8.09 -27.48
C SER A 536 21.44 -6.96 -27.05
N VAL A 537 20.83 -6.27 -28.00
CA VAL A 537 19.84 -5.23 -27.72
C VAL A 537 18.56 -5.87 -27.21
N LEU A 538 18.16 -5.53 -25.99
CA LEU A 538 16.89 -5.94 -25.38
C LEU A 538 15.76 -5.00 -25.80
N ILE A 539 16.02 -3.69 -25.73
CA ILE A 539 15.10 -2.65 -26.18
C ILE A 539 15.89 -1.44 -26.67
N ALA A 540 15.36 -0.75 -27.65
CA ALA A 540 15.79 0.61 -27.98
C ALA A 540 14.56 1.52 -28.05
N ARG A 541 14.70 2.73 -27.52
CA ARG A 541 13.66 3.76 -27.56
C ARG A 541 14.23 5.10 -27.95
N ALA A 542 13.43 5.87 -28.68
CA ALA A 542 13.73 7.24 -29.02
C ALA A 542 12.46 8.09 -28.88
N GLY A 543 12.59 9.31 -28.37
CA GLY A 543 11.44 10.19 -28.20
C GLY A 543 11.81 11.66 -28.21
N ARG A 544 10.77 12.50 -28.23
CA ARG A 544 10.89 13.96 -28.22
C ARG A 544 10.35 14.54 -26.93
N GLN A 545 11.13 15.41 -26.30
CA GLN A 545 10.74 16.16 -25.11
C GLN A 545 10.62 17.65 -25.45
N GLU A 546 9.47 18.24 -25.15
CA GLU A 546 9.24 19.69 -25.28
C GLU A 546 9.72 20.43 -24.03
N GLN A 547 9.90 21.75 -24.16
CA GLN A 547 10.32 22.67 -23.08
C GLN A 547 11.72 22.39 -22.53
N VAL A 548 12.64 21.99 -23.40
CA VAL A 548 14.07 21.83 -23.08
C VAL A 548 14.82 23.03 -23.67
N PHE A 549 15.63 23.69 -22.85
CA PHE A 549 16.23 24.99 -23.18
C PHE A 549 17.75 24.96 -23.34
N ASP A 550 18.41 23.88 -22.92
CA ASP A 550 19.85 23.68 -23.06
C ASP A 550 20.22 22.20 -23.24
N ALA A 551 21.50 21.95 -23.56
CA ALA A 551 22.01 20.60 -23.79
C ALA A 551 22.03 19.76 -22.50
N PHE A 552 22.30 20.37 -21.34
CA PHE A 552 22.30 19.65 -20.07
C PHE A 552 20.89 19.15 -19.69
N GLY A 553 19.86 19.95 -19.92
CA GLY A 553 18.47 19.53 -19.78
C GLY A 553 18.09 18.38 -20.69
N ALA A 554 18.65 18.30 -21.90
CA ALA A 554 18.43 17.17 -22.79
C ALA A 554 19.01 15.86 -22.23
N GLU A 555 20.21 15.91 -21.66
CA GLU A 555 20.85 14.77 -20.98
C GLU A 555 20.04 14.31 -19.76
N VAL A 556 19.61 15.25 -18.91
CA VAL A 556 18.80 14.94 -17.72
C VAL A 556 17.49 14.26 -18.11
N ASN A 557 16.80 14.76 -19.14
CA ASN A 557 15.58 14.14 -19.64
C ASN A 557 15.84 12.77 -20.28
N ALA A 558 16.96 12.59 -20.98
CA ALA A 558 17.35 11.29 -21.52
C ALA A 558 17.57 10.26 -20.41
N LEU A 559 18.16 10.66 -19.27
CA LEU A 559 18.33 9.79 -18.12
C LEU A 559 16.99 9.42 -17.47
N ALA A 560 16.09 10.39 -17.29
CA ALA A 560 14.75 10.13 -16.78
C ALA A 560 13.97 9.15 -17.67
N ALA A 561 14.09 9.31 -19.00
CA ALA A 561 13.51 8.38 -19.97
C ALA A 561 14.16 6.98 -19.90
N ALA A 562 15.48 6.90 -19.68
CA ALA A 562 16.19 5.64 -19.52
C ALA A 562 15.76 4.89 -18.25
N VAL A 563 15.62 5.62 -17.13
CA VAL A 563 15.16 5.10 -15.84
C VAL A 563 13.72 4.58 -15.95
N THR A 564 12.84 5.33 -16.61
CA THR A 564 11.45 4.92 -16.89
C THR A 564 11.41 3.67 -17.76
N THR A 565 12.18 3.65 -18.85
CA THR A 565 12.27 2.50 -19.76
C THR A 565 12.74 1.24 -19.03
N ALA A 566 13.75 1.37 -18.19
CA ALA A 566 14.28 0.26 -17.44
C ALA A 566 13.29 -0.28 -16.38
N ALA A 567 12.54 0.62 -15.74
CA ALA A 567 11.49 0.24 -14.80
C ALA A 567 10.30 -0.47 -15.47
N GLU A 568 9.89 -0.01 -16.65
CA GLU A 568 8.83 -0.66 -17.44
C GLU A 568 9.22 -2.07 -17.89
N MET A 569 10.49 -2.28 -18.25
CA MET A 569 11.03 -3.61 -18.56
C MET A 569 11.18 -4.51 -17.33
N GLY A 570 11.00 -3.99 -16.12
CA GLY A 570 11.23 -4.72 -14.88
C GLY A 570 12.70 -5.03 -14.63
N ILE A 571 13.62 -4.21 -15.16
CA ILE A 571 15.06 -4.35 -14.90
C ILE A 571 15.34 -3.95 -13.44
N VAL A 572 15.85 -4.89 -12.66
CA VAL A 572 16.10 -4.68 -11.22
C VAL A 572 17.55 -4.26 -10.93
N ARG A 573 18.47 -4.56 -11.87
CA ARG A 573 19.89 -4.20 -11.78
C ARG A 573 20.35 -3.56 -13.09
N ALA A 574 20.67 -2.27 -13.05
CA ALA A 574 20.98 -1.49 -14.23
C ALA A 574 22.28 -0.69 -14.09
N ASN A 575 23.11 -0.68 -15.12
CA ASN A 575 24.21 0.28 -15.25
C ASN A 575 23.87 1.28 -16.35
N PHE A 576 23.65 2.53 -15.96
CA PHE A 576 23.36 3.64 -16.86
C PHE A 576 24.66 4.31 -17.29
N GLU A 577 24.86 4.42 -18.60
CA GLU A 577 26.02 5.05 -19.21
C GLU A 577 25.59 6.23 -20.10
N THR A 578 26.24 7.37 -19.88
CA THR A 578 26.09 8.61 -20.64
C THR A 578 27.48 9.11 -21.04
N ASP A 579 27.61 9.91 -22.09
CA ASP A 579 28.85 10.63 -22.42
C ASP A 579 28.93 12.02 -21.77
N SER A 580 27.93 12.41 -20.98
CA SER A 580 27.93 13.62 -20.17
C SER A 580 28.53 13.39 -18.78
N GLU A 581 29.77 13.87 -18.59
CA GLU A 581 30.46 13.82 -17.30
C GLU A 581 29.72 14.66 -16.24
N LEU A 582 29.15 15.79 -16.64
CA LEU A 582 28.34 16.66 -15.78
C LEU A 582 27.10 15.94 -15.24
N LEU A 583 26.41 15.15 -16.07
CA LEU A 583 25.25 14.37 -15.65
C LEU A 583 25.66 13.25 -14.69
N ALA A 584 26.75 12.53 -14.98
CA ALA A 584 27.25 11.48 -14.10
C ALA A 584 27.65 12.05 -12.71
N GLU A 585 28.27 13.23 -12.66
CA GLU A 585 28.57 13.93 -11.41
C GLU A 585 27.33 14.41 -10.67
N ALA A 586 26.31 14.91 -11.38
CA ALA A 586 25.06 15.38 -10.77
C ALA A 586 24.27 14.24 -10.09
N MET A 587 24.45 13.00 -10.55
CA MET A 587 23.83 11.80 -10.00
C MET A 587 24.55 11.22 -8.77
N ASP A 588 25.68 11.81 -8.35
CA ASP A 588 26.35 11.44 -7.11
C ASP A 588 25.46 11.77 -5.88
N ALA A 589 25.35 10.80 -4.96
CA ALA A 589 24.41 10.84 -3.83
C ALA A 589 24.76 11.90 -2.77
N HIS A 590 25.98 12.46 -2.81
CA HIS A 590 26.47 13.44 -1.84
C HIS A 590 26.48 14.89 -2.35
N ARG A 591 26.04 15.14 -3.59
CA ARG A 591 25.95 16.48 -4.18
C ARG A 591 24.50 16.92 -4.34
N VAL A 592 24.22 18.13 -3.86
CA VAL A 592 22.97 18.85 -4.13
C VAL A 592 23.19 19.64 -5.41
N ASP A 593 22.41 19.32 -6.44
CA ASP A 593 22.46 20.01 -7.72
C ASP A 593 21.71 21.37 -7.60
N SER A 594 22.33 22.45 -8.08
CA SER A 594 21.77 23.81 -8.06
C SER A 594 21.35 24.31 -9.45
N SER A 595 21.35 23.42 -10.45
CA SER A 595 20.88 23.73 -11.80
C SER A 595 19.35 23.91 -11.83
N PRO A 596 18.79 24.51 -12.89
CA PRO A 596 17.36 24.58 -13.11
C PRO A 596 16.64 23.21 -13.14
N TYR A 597 17.40 22.11 -13.28
CA TYR A 597 16.89 20.75 -13.39
C TYR A 597 17.02 19.95 -12.09
N ALA A 598 17.41 20.59 -10.98
CA ALA A 598 17.58 19.94 -9.68
C ALA A 598 16.35 19.12 -9.25
N ALA A 599 15.14 19.62 -9.54
CA ALA A 599 13.90 18.88 -9.24
C ALA A 599 13.80 17.56 -10.02
N ILE A 600 14.16 17.55 -11.31
CA ILE A 600 14.13 16.35 -12.16
C ILE A 600 15.25 15.39 -11.75
N ILE A 601 16.43 15.92 -11.43
CA ILE A 601 17.58 15.13 -10.96
C ILE A 601 17.26 14.44 -9.63
N GLU A 602 16.70 15.16 -8.66
CA GLU A 602 16.32 14.58 -7.37
C GLU A 602 15.18 13.57 -7.49
N ASP A 603 14.18 13.83 -8.35
CA ASP A 603 13.14 12.84 -8.67
C ASP A 603 13.75 11.59 -9.34
N THR A 604 14.66 11.77 -10.29
CA THR A 604 15.35 10.66 -10.96
C THR A 604 16.22 9.86 -9.98
N LYS A 605 16.92 10.51 -9.04
CA LYS A 605 17.65 9.85 -7.94
C LYS A 605 16.69 9.05 -7.04
N TYR A 606 15.51 9.60 -6.76
CA TYR A 606 14.48 8.91 -5.97
C TYR A 606 13.95 7.69 -6.73
N GLN A 607 13.61 7.82 -8.01
CA GLN A 607 13.17 6.73 -8.88
C GLN A 607 14.24 5.63 -9.00
N LEU A 608 15.51 6.00 -9.14
CA LEU A 608 16.62 5.04 -9.15
C LEU A 608 16.70 4.23 -7.85
N LYS A 609 16.56 4.88 -6.69
CA LYS A 609 16.51 4.22 -5.38
C LYS A 609 15.25 3.37 -5.20
N MET A 610 14.14 3.77 -5.81
CA MET A 610 12.84 3.12 -5.69
C MET A 610 12.75 1.85 -6.57
N TRP A 611 13.27 1.90 -7.80
CA TRP A 611 13.03 0.88 -8.82
C TRP A 611 14.16 -0.13 -8.98
N PHE A 612 15.42 0.22 -8.65
CA PHE A 612 16.57 -0.67 -8.86
C PHE A 612 17.20 -1.09 -7.54
N SER A 613 17.44 -2.40 -7.37
CA SER A 613 18.13 -2.93 -6.18
C SER A 613 19.63 -2.64 -6.20
N LYS A 614 20.21 -2.47 -7.40
CA LYS A 614 21.61 -2.12 -7.63
C LYS A 614 21.67 -1.31 -8.92
N TRP A 615 22.15 -0.07 -8.82
CA TRP A 615 22.30 0.80 -9.97
C TRP A 615 23.59 1.60 -9.90
N SER A 616 24.07 2.03 -11.06
CA SER A 616 25.16 2.99 -11.20
C SER A 616 24.86 3.88 -12.39
N VAL A 617 25.24 5.16 -12.29
CA VAL A 617 25.30 6.09 -13.43
C VAL A 617 26.77 6.41 -13.62
N SER A 618 27.29 6.23 -14.83
CA SER A 618 28.71 6.43 -15.13
C SER A 618 28.93 7.14 -16.46
N ALA A 619 29.97 7.96 -16.53
CA ALA A 619 30.37 8.60 -17.77
C ALA A 619 31.19 7.62 -18.63
N CYS A 620 30.94 7.61 -19.94
CA CYS A 620 31.65 6.81 -20.94
C CYS A 620 32.17 7.69 -22.08
N ARG A 621 33.07 7.14 -22.91
CA ARG A 621 33.57 7.88 -24.08
C ARG A 621 32.45 7.96 -25.13
N ARG A 622 32.31 9.11 -25.79
CA ARG A 622 31.32 9.34 -26.86
C ARG A 622 31.33 8.26 -27.97
N THR A 623 32.50 7.68 -28.27
CA THR A 623 32.60 6.57 -29.24
C THR A 623 31.87 5.30 -28.80
N MET A 624 31.68 5.09 -27.49
CA MET A 624 30.97 3.97 -26.87
C MET A 624 29.46 4.25 -26.66
N ASN A 625 29.02 5.50 -26.88
CA ASN A 625 27.63 5.93 -26.75
C ASN A 625 26.96 6.18 -28.12
N SER A 626 27.59 5.71 -29.20
CA SER A 626 27.22 6.03 -30.59
C SER A 626 25.78 5.64 -30.94
N VAL A 627 25.31 4.52 -30.39
CA VAL A 627 23.94 4.01 -30.61
C VAL A 627 22.89 4.88 -29.93
N ALA A 628 23.13 5.32 -28.69
CA ALA A 628 22.21 6.22 -27.99
C ALA A 628 22.15 7.58 -28.68
N HIS A 629 23.29 8.05 -29.21
CA HIS A 629 23.36 9.29 -29.98
C HIS A 629 22.49 9.29 -31.24
N GLU A 630 22.58 8.23 -32.05
CA GLU A 630 21.73 8.10 -33.24
C GLU A 630 20.25 7.98 -32.88
N LEU A 631 19.92 7.28 -31.78
CA LEU A 631 18.55 7.20 -31.27
C LEU A 631 18.04 8.58 -30.83
N ALA A 632 18.86 9.39 -30.17
CA ALA A 632 18.49 10.76 -29.78
C ALA A 632 18.22 11.65 -31.00
N GLN A 633 19.00 11.51 -32.07
CA GLN A 633 18.75 12.20 -33.35
C GLN A 633 17.44 11.75 -34.01
N ILE A 634 17.11 10.46 -33.93
CA ILE A 634 15.80 9.96 -34.36
C ILE A 634 14.68 10.58 -33.51
N GLY A 635 14.89 10.67 -32.20
CA GLY A 635 13.97 11.29 -31.25
C GLY A 635 13.58 12.73 -31.60
N CYS A 636 14.53 13.56 -32.08
CA CYS A 636 14.26 14.92 -32.55
C CYS A 636 13.18 15.00 -33.66
N ASN A 637 13.05 13.92 -34.45
CA ASN A 637 12.10 13.84 -35.57
C ASN A 637 10.76 13.21 -35.18
N CYS A 638 10.60 12.75 -33.94
CA CYS A 638 9.33 12.21 -33.44
C CYS A 638 8.30 13.33 -33.20
N PRO A 639 6.99 13.03 -33.30
CA PRO A 639 5.93 13.94 -32.85
C PRO A 639 6.09 14.31 -31.36
N PRO A 640 5.57 15.48 -30.93
CA PRO A 640 5.66 15.93 -29.53
C PRO A 640 5.09 14.90 -28.55
N ASN A 641 5.81 14.62 -27.45
CA ASN A 641 5.42 13.67 -26.39
C ASN A 641 5.13 12.25 -26.87
N THR A 642 5.76 11.82 -27.98
CA THR A 642 5.69 10.43 -28.45
C THR A 642 7.05 9.77 -28.39
N CYS A 643 7.05 8.46 -28.15
CA CYS A 643 8.25 7.62 -28.23
C CYS A 643 8.03 6.51 -29.26
N VAL A 644 9.12 6.11 -29.89
CA VAL A 644 9.20 4.96 -30.79
C VAL A 644 10.05 3.90 -30.11
N GLU A 645 9.60 2.66 -30.20
CA GLU A 645 10.20 1.50 -29.55
C GLU A 645 10.57 0.43 -30.58
N TRP A 646 11.70 -0.24 -30.34
CA TRP A 646 12.18 -1.37 -31.13
C TRP A 646 12.56 -2.54 -30.24
N ASP A 647 11.86 -3.67 -30.44
CA ASP A 647 12.16 -4.95 -29.81
C ASP A 647 13.13 -5.75 -30.68
N ASN A 648 14.35 -6.02 -30.17
CA ASN A 648 15.41 -6.81 -30.80
C ASN A 648 16.01 -6.28 -32.14
N ILE A 649 15.30 -5.46 -32.92
CA ILE A 649 15.74 -4.97 -34.25
C ILE A 649 15.71 -3.44 -34.30
N VAL A 650 16.88 -2.83 -34.20
CA VAL A 650 17.05 -1.37 -34.30
C VAL A 650 17.05 -0.89 -35.76
N PRO A 651 16.73 0.40 -36.04
CA PRO A 651 16.73 0.96 -37.40
C PRO A 651 18.08 0.76 -38.12
N PRO A 652 18.13 0.66 -39.47
CA PRO A 652 19.36 0.35 -40.21
C PRO A 652 20.54 1.29 -39.92
N LYS A 653 20.27 2.58 -39.66
CA LYS A 653 21.30 3.55 -39.25
C LYS A 653 21.89 3.23 -37.86
N VAL A 654 21.04 2.80 -36.93
CA VAL A 654 21.42 2.42 -35.56
C VAL A 654 22.12 1.04 -35.57
N ALA A 655 21.68 0.11 -36.42
CA ALA A 655 22.29 -1.21 -36.58
C ALA A 655 23.76 -1.14 -37.03
N ALA A 656 24.11 -0.16 -37.87
CA ALA A 656 25.49 0.08 -38.30
C ALA A 656 26.42 0.52 -37.14
N CYS A 657 25.88 1.24 -36.15
CA CYS A 657 26.60 1.64 -34.94
C CYS A 657 26.77 0.49 -33.95
N VAL A 658 25.79 -0.42 -33.86
CA VAL A 658 25.87 -1.64 -33.01
C VAL A 658 27.05 -2.54 -33.43
N SER A 659 27.39 -2.59 -34.71
CA SER A 659 28.59 -3.29 -35.21
C SER A 659 29.92 -2.58 -34.93
N GLY A 660 29.90 -1.27 -34.65
CA GLY A 660 31.09 -0.46 -34.33
C GLY A 660 31.45 -0.41 -32.84
N ASP A 661 30.45 -0.57 -31.95
CA ASP A 661 30.62 -0.68 -30.49
C ASP A 661 31.14 -2.08 -30.05
N MET A 662 31.14 -3.06 -30.96
CA MET A 662 31.72 -4.38 -30.76
C MET A 662 33.19 -4.36 -31.22
N PRO A 663 34.15 -4.95 -30.48
CA PRO A 663 35.53 -4.99 -30.94
C PRO A 663 35.59 -5.71 -32.29
N VAL A 664 36.07 -5.00 -33.31
CA VAL A 664 36.27 -5.54 -34.65
C VAL A 664 37.21 -6.73 -34.53
N ARG A 665 36.71 -7.94 -34.84
CA ARG A 665 37.54 -9.13 -35.02
C ARG A 665 38.56 -8.84 -36.13
N ARG A 666 39.82 -8.72 -35.77
CA ARG A 666 40.97 -8.89 -36.67
C ARG A 666 41.83 -10.02 -36.17
#